data_AF-A0A9E3NK30-F1
#
_entry.id   AF-A0A9E3NK30-F1
#
_cell.length_a   1.000
_cell.length_b   1.000
_cell.length_c   1.000
_cell.angle_alpha   90.00
_cell.angle_beta   90.00
_cell.angle_gamma   90.00
#
_symmetry.space_group_name_H-M   'P 1'
#
loop_
_entity.id
_entity.type
_entity.pdbx_description
1 polymer ?
#
loop_
_entity_poly.entity_id
_entity_poly.type
_entity_poly.pdbx_seq_one_letter_code
_entity_poly.pdbx_strand_id
1 'polypeptide(L)'
;MKKLINNILFIGLIFANFQAKAQCSLNLFANPDPVLCGECVTLSAFGSMDGNVAFQEDFNSGSPVGWQFTQATTIATNTCGVPSPDGTPFMWMGDASVNPRDMTTVGFDLTLGGTICFEMRYSEQGDASPCEGPDEPDEGVFLQYSTNGGTTWQTIEYWDPNGGNDASLTGWNQYCVTIPAGAMTANTMIQWHQNAVSGAEYDHWGIDNVIITLNDPNSQISWLHDGYNYPLGSGGGDNPTQVCISTPTTYTAQITNGTNTCTQNITVQVVNPVLEVTADANASVCPGDCIQLTGESKVIISPASTPTFTNAEFSVVFGGSADMNINVTGLNQTTLTSSSITEVCLTSFNFSGTQVCAALPPPFGPGTCPCNGGTINNGQNCNLDVSSFDVILTTPDGCQITLVPNGVATGTNYTNVCFVPSGGGNINGGGFPAAGSWNPSQPFSNLNGCDANGVWNLEVNAPGGLGFGFGTLQGWSITFDDPEISYPASYTWSPTTDMTNSTTLTPTVCPTATQTYTLTATDSNNCVTVSDNVTITVSSCTSCSIDALTADTSSCNSATNTYGLTGNITFSNPPATGTLTVTNSCGGSQTFNAPFTSPINYTLSNLPADGAACSVTAVFSADAGCTQTSNYTAPAACTPSCSITGLTVLTTGCDANGEYTTSGEVTFTNPPATGNLVIEDCNGIQQTISVAGLVSPFNYSLTGQTADGAACDITAYFSNDATCTQTLAYPAPSCNCNIDNFTAQQGFCNGVNNTFELEGTIEFSFPPATGTLTITVNNGAGTFDTIINAPFASPQTWSVSGIPADGSNYSITATFSADAGCTSTQNGTAPPDCSCAAQIGTFNADIIGNGINDYQLCFGDVLDITSNNDYSYPDEATAPPIPAPYGYNPGLAYLIYSCPPTIGTFPSSDTNQVITNDPCLLGVATFGDDLSLLNDLGSVGAPFNNSTVYYVPITFYDTLNGIYSYTNTNITCFSMGSPIAVQYLPEVVSSSPTENCAAGTFTVTINGGLPELDGSSFTASNLLPATASFVNTTAANGGIIQITGLQHGDNYSFDVADANGCPITITGGPFTGAPVANAGQADTSCTLTYTLNASLSHGTGAWTGPANISFSDATSPTATATSTTTGTYTLTWTGTSLPGCTDAATVNITFTQMST
;
A
#
# COMPACT_ATOMS: atom_id res chain seq x y z
N MET A 1 51.60 -32.01 -70.35
CA MET A 1 52.22 -32.57 -69.14
C MET A 1 51.12 -33.15 -68.26
N LYS A 2 51.24 -34.44 -67.89
CA LYS A 2 50.51 -35.33 -66.94
C LYS A 2 49.40 -34.69 -66.07
N LYS A 3 48.22 -35.25 -65.77
CA LYS A 3 47.45 -36.52 -65.99
C LYS A 3 45.99 -36.20 -65.55
N LEU A 4 44.95 -36.39 -66.37
CA LEU A 4 43.92 -37.46 -66.38
C LEU A 4 42.99 -37.66 -65.14
N ILE A 5 41.68 -37.43 -65.37
CA ILE A 5 40.50 -38.31 -65.19
C ILE A 5 39.56 -38.23 -63.94
N ASN A 6 38.29 -37.93 -64.26
CA ASN A 6 36.94 -38.40 -63.82
C ASN A 6 36.30 -38.20 -62.41
N ASN A 7 35.09 -37.60 -62.51
CA ASN A 7 33.75 -38.07 -62.08
C ASN A 7 33.14 -37.70 -60.71
N ILE A 8 32.04 -36.93 -60.81
CA ILE A 8 30.66 -37.19 -60.32
C ILE A 8 30.35 -37.00 -58.81
N LEU A 9 29.53 -35.95 -58.57
CA LEU A 9 28.35 -35.87 -57.67
C LEU A 9 28.56 -35.93 -56.14
N PHE A 10 28.27 -34.82 -55.44
CA PHE A 10 27.14 -34.74 -54.51
C PHE A 10 26.85 -33.28 -54.12
N ILE A 11 25.55 -32.96 -54.07
CA ILE A 11 24.95 -31.72 -53.56
C ILE A 11 25.16 -31.67 -52.04
N GLY A 12 25.45 -30.48 -51.53
CA GLY A 12 25.50 -30.17 -50.10
C GLY A 12 25.62 -28.66 -49.90
N LEU A 13 24.52 -27.95 -50.15
CA LEU A 13 24.36 -26.59 -49.66
C LEU A 13 24.32 -26.65 -48.12
N ILE A 14 25.30 -26.03 -47.47
CA ILE A 14 25.18 -25.61 -46.09
C ILE A 14 24.70 -24.16 -46.15
N PHE A 15 23.39 -23.97 -46.06
CA PHE A 15 22.82 -22.72 -45.58
C PHE A 15 22.99 -22.73 -44.07
N ALA A 16 23.98 -22.01 -43.56
CA ALA A 16 23.97 -21.60 -42.16
C ALA A 16 22.92 -20.48 -42.06
N ASN A 17 21.81 -20.78 -41.39
CA ASN A 17 20.85 -19.77 -40.95
C ASN A 17 21.55 -18.86 -39.94
N PHE A 18 21.96 -17.67 -40.37
CA PHE A 18 22.28 -16.59 -39.43
C PHE A 18 20.96 -15.96 -39.01
N GLN A 19 20.44 -16.34 -37.84
CA GLN A 19 19.54 -15.45 -37.11
C GLN A 19 20.36 -14.22 -36.72
N ALA A 20 19.94 -13.05 -37.16
CA ALA A 20 20.55 -11.80 -36.75
C ALA A 20 20.11 -11.48 -35.32
N LYS A 21 20.84 -11.99 -34.32
CA LYS A 21 20.76 -11.47 -32.95
C LYS A 21 21.20 -10.01 -32.97
N ALA A 22 20.64 -9.18 -32.07
CA ALA A 22 21.19 -7.86 -31.80
C ALA A 22 22.68 -8.04 -31.47
N GLN A 23 23.57 -7.33 -32.20
CA GLN A 23 25.03 -7.53 -32.08
C GLN A 23 25.59 -7.12 -30.72
N CYS A 24 24.76 -6.50 -29.88
CA CYS A 24 25.02 -6.15 -28.49
C CYS A 24 23.68 -6.03 -27.73
N SER A 25 23.69 -6.32 -26.43
CA SER A 25 22.61 -6.05 -25.48
C SER A 25 23.14 -5.15 -24.36
N LEU A 26 22.30 -4.28 -23.81
CA LEU A 26 22.67 -3.40 -22.70
C LEU A 26 21.45 -3.08 -21.86
N ASN A 27 21.32 -3.70 -20.70
CA ASN A 27 20.29 -3.41 -19.74
C ASN A 27 20.83 -2.50 -18.65
N LEU A 28 20.02 -1.51 -18.26
CA LEU A 28 20.35 -0.57 -17.20
C LEU A 28 19.37 -0.76 -16.06
N PHE A 29 19.90 -0.62 -14.85
CA PHE A 29 19.15 -0.72 -13.63
C PHE A 29 19.51 0.47 -12.74
N ALA A 30 18.56 0.85 -11.91
CA ALA A 30 18.71 1.86 -10.88
C ALA A 30 18.15 1.26 -9.60
N ASN A 31 18.93 1.30 -8.52
CA ASN A 31 18.50 0.79 -7.23
C ASN A 31 18.87 1.77 -6.10
N PRO A 32 17.90 2.34 -5.38
CA PRO A 32 16.44 2.22 -5.59
C PRO A 32 15.91 3.06 -6.79
N ASP A 33 14.81 2.66 -7.41
CA ASP A 33 14.05 3.44 -8.42
C ASP A 33 12.53 3.15 -8.25
N PRO A 34 11.68 4.15 -7.92
CA PRO A 34 12.00 5.57 -7.73
C PRO A 34 12.92 5.82 -6.53
N VAL A 35 13.72 6.88 -6.61
CA VAL A 35 14.55 7.36 -5.50
C VAL A 35 13.87 8.53 -4.79
N LEU A 36 13.95 8.58 -3.46
CA LEU A 36 13.48 9.73 -2.69
C LEU A 36 14.30 10.97 -3.05
N CYS A 37 13.62 12.11 -3.13
CA CYS A 37 14.27 13.35 -3.53
C CYS A 37 15.49 13.70 -2.64
N GLY A 38 16.63 13.87 -3.30
CA GLY A 38 17.93 14.17 -2.68
C GLY A 38 18.74 12.94 -2.26
N GLU A 39 18.15 11.74 -2.25
CA GLU A 39 18.86 10.49 -1.99
C GLU A 39 19.67 10.03 -3.21
N CYS A 40 20.60 9.10 -2.95
CA CYS A 40 21.51 8.57 -3.96
C CYS A 40 21.03 7.22 -4.48
N VAL A 41 21.12 7.04 -5.79
CA VAL A 41 20.82 5.79 -6.49
C VAL A 41 22.11 5.17 -7.01
N THR A 42 22.20 3.85 -6.92
CA THR A 42 23.25 3.08 -7.59
C THR A 42 22.76 2.74 -8.99
N LEU A 43 23.49 3.20 -10.01
CA LEU A 43 23.21 2.83 -11.39
C LEU A 43 24.03 1.59 -11.73
N SER A 44 23.39 0.59 -12.34
CA SER A 44 24.06 -0.62 -12.78
C SER A 44 23.82 -0.81 -14.27
N ALA A 45 24.86 -1.20 -14.99
CA ALA A 45 24.77 -1.48 -16.41
C ALA A 45 25.25 -2.90 -16.63
N PHE A 46 24.43 -3.73 -17.24
CA PHE A 46 24.79 -5.08 -17.64
C PHE A 46 24.58 -5.21 -19.13
N GLY A 47 25.62 -5.57 -19.85
CA GLY A 47 25.55 -5.65 -21.30
C GLY A 47 26.41 -6.77 -21.81
N SER A 48 26.02 -7.29 -22.95
CA SER A 48 26.80 -8.28 -23.66
C SER A 48 27.04 -7.87 -25.10
N MET A 49 28.21 -8.23 -25.59
CA MET A 49 28.47 -8.33 -27.01
C MET A 49 28.82 -9.77 -27.28
N ASP A 50 28.25 -10.35 -28.33
CA ASP A 50 28.52 -11.74 -28.69
C ASP A 50 30.03 -11.94 -28.84
N GLY A 51 30.61 -12.64 -27.85
CA GLY A 51 31.99 -13.09 -27.83
C GLY A 51 32.07 -14.58 -28.13
N ASN A 52 32.97 -15.28 -27.44
CA ASN A 52 33.14 -16.71 -27.64
C ASN A 52 32.03 -17.51 -26.93
N VAL A 53 31.52 -18.55 -27.59
CA VAL A 53 30.62 -19.53 -26.96
C VAL A 53 31.42 -20.39 -25.98
N ALA A 54 31.11 -20.29 -24.68
CA ALA A 54 31.71 -21.11 -23.62
C ALA A 54 31.14 -22.52 -23.57
N PHE A 55 29.84 -22.65 -23.83
CA PHE A 55 29.13 -23.92 -23.82
C PHE A 55 27.98 -23.89 -24.81
N GLN A 56 27.74 -25.00 -25.50
CA GLN A 56 26.56 -25.19 -26.34
C GLN A 56 26.21 -26.67 -26.36
N GLU A 57 24.93 -26.98 -26.16
CA GLU A 57 24.37 -28.32 -26.28
C GLU A 57 22.95 -28.20 -26.84
N ASP A 58 22.68 -28.92 -27.92
CA ASP A 58 21.40 -28.97 -28.62
C ASP A 58 20.74 -30.36 -28.53
N PHE A 59 21.34 -31.29 -27.78
CA PHE A 59 20.89 -32.68 -27.55
C PHE A 59 20.71 -33.55 -28.81
N ASN A 60 21.00 -33.00 -30.00
CA ASN A 60 20.82 -33.62 -31.31
C ASN A 60 21.69 -34.86 -31.54
N SER A 61 22.76 -35.01 -30.75
CA SER A 61 23.62 -36.19 -30.79
C SER A 61 23.00 -37.42 -30.09
N GLY A 62 21.90 -37.25 -29.36
CA GLY A 62 21.22 -38.29 -28.58
C GLY A 62 21.94 -38.65 -27.27
N SER A 63 22.96 -37.88 -26.88
CA SER A 63 23.67 -38.02 -25.62
C SER A 63 24.11 -36.63 -25.14
N PRO A 64 23.95 -36.29 -23.85
CA PRO A 64 24.43 -35.01 -23.34
C PRO A 64 25.96 -34.99 -23.27
N VAL A 65 26.59 -33.93 -23.79
CA VAL A 65 28.05 -33.71 -23.79
C VAL A 65 28.39 -32.44 -23.01
N GLY A 66 29.45 -32.47 -22.21
CA GLY A 66 29.88 -31.30 -21.40
C GLY A 66 29.13 -31.11 -20.08
N TRP A 67 28.38 -32.13 -19.66
CA TRP A 67 27.68 -32.19 -18.39
C TRP A 67 28.42 -33.07 -17.37
N GLN A 68 28.16 -32.86 -16.08
CA GLN A 68 28.68 -33.68 -14.98
C GLN A 68 27.58 -34.29 -14.08
N PHE A 69 26.31 -34.22 -14.51
CA PHE A 69 25.20 -34.86 -13.81
C PHE A 69 25.10 -36.37 -14.11
N THR A 70 24.41 -37.11 -13.26
CA THR A 70 24.23 -38.58 -13.37
C THR A 70 22.76 -39.02 -13.49
N GLN A 71 21.83 -38.08 -13.67
CA GLN A 71 20.41 -38.33 -13.91
C GLN A 71 20.15 -39.19 -15.15
N ALA A 72 19.12 -40.03 -15.05
CA ALA A 72 18.62 -40.79 -16.19
C ALA A 72 17.50 -39.99 -16.88
N THR A 73 17.80 -39.46 -18.05
CA THR A 73 16.88 -38.60 -18.83
C THR A 73 16.44 -39.28 -20.13
N THR A 74 15.35 -38.80 -20.72
CA THR A 74 14.93 -39.19 -22.07
C THR A 74 15.42 -38.13 -23.06
N ILE A 75 16.00 -38.54 -24.19
CA ILE A 75 16.35 -37.63 -25.30
C ILE A 75 15.66 -38.14 -26.57
N ALA A 76 14.72 -37.35 -27.09
CA ALA A 76 13.88 -37.73 -28.22
C ALA A 76 13.34 -36.51 -28.97
N THR A 77 12.92 -36.69 -30.22
CA THR A 77 12.31 -35.62 -31.06
C THR A 77 10.88 -35.27 -30.66
N ASN A 78 10.26 -36.07 -29.79
CA ASN A 78 8.89 -35.87 -29.32
C ASN A 78 8.71 -36.63 -28.00
N THR A 79 8.28 -35.90 -26.97
CA THR A 79 7.89 -36.44 -25.67
C THR A 79 6.56 -35.78 -25.31
N CYS A 80 5.63 -36.54 -24.72
CA CYS A 80 4.30 -36.03 -24.36
C CYS A 80 3.47 -35.51 -25.55
N GLY A 81 3.71 -36.05 -26.76
CA GLY A 81 3.02 -35.61 -27.97
C GLY A 81 3.52 -34.28 -28.54
N VAL A 82 4.51 -33.66 -27.90
CA VAL A 82 4.97 -32.31 -28.23
C VAL A 82 6.46 -32.36 -28.65
N PRO A 83 6.81 -31.98 -29.89
CA PRO A 83 8.20 -31.83 -30.34
C PRO A 83 8.85 -30.55 -29.78
N SER A 84 10.17 -30.42 -29.86
CA SER A 84 10.85 -29.13 -29.67
C SER A 84 10.44 -28.13 -30.77
N PRO A 85 10.64 -26.81 -30.58
CA PRO A 85 10.31 -25.80 -31.59
C PRO A 85 10.99 -26.02 -32.95
N ASP A 86 12.18 -26.60 -32.96
CA ASP A 86 12.94 -26.91 -34.17
C ASP A 86 12.73 -28.34 -34.72
N GLY A 87 11.94 -29.15 -34.01
CA GLY A 87 11.60 -30.53 -34.37
C GLY A 87 12.74 -31.54 -34.19
N THR A 88 13.80 -31.18 -33.46
CA THR A 88 14.96 -32.02 -33.21
C THR A 88 14.95 -32.65 -31.80
N PRO A 89 15.85 -33.61 -31.45
CA PRO A 89 15.85 -34.20 -30.13
C PRO A 89 16.13 -33.22 -28.99
N PHE A 90 15.24 -33.14 -28.00
CA PHE A 90 15.44 -32.40 -26.75
C PHE A 90 15.60 -33.35 -25.55
N MET A 91 16.04 -32.82 -24.41
CA MET A 91 16.12 -33.58 -23.16
C MET A 91 14.87 -33.43 -22.30
N TRP A 92 14.37 -34.54 -21.76
CA TRP A 92 13.21 -34.60 -20.86
C TRP A 92 13.58 -35.22 -19.51
N MET A 93 13.27 -34.48 -18.44
CA MET A 93 13.29 -34.94 -17.05
C MET A 93 11.98 -35.66 -16.74
N GLY A 94 11.98 -36.96 -17.01
CA GLY A 94 10.84 -37.88 -16.81
C GLY A 94 10.97 -38.77 -15.57
N ASP A 95 10.19 -39.84 -15.50
CA ASP A 95 10.05 -40.69 -14.31
C ASP A 95 11.35 -41.37 -13.83
N ALA A 96 12.30 -41.54 -14.75
CA ALA A 96 13.59 -42.14 -14.45
C ALA A 96 14.57 -41.15 -13.77
N SER A 97 14.25 -39.85 -13.76
CA SER A 97 15.05 -38.80 -13.14
C SER A 97 14.76 -38.74 -11.65
N VAL A 98 15.79 -38.99 -10.84
CA VAL A 98 15.66 -39.15 -9.39
C VAL A 98 15.69 -37.78 -8.73
N ASN A 99 14.73 -37.50 -7.84
CA ASN A 99 14.70 -36.29 -7.01
C ASN A 99 15.97 -36.17 -6.12
N PRO A 100 16.65 -35.00 -6.06
CA PRO A 100 16.44 -33.77 -6.85
C PRO A 100 16.85 -33.92 -8.30
N ARG A 101 16.05 -33.39 -9.24
CA ARG A 101 16.35 -33.50 -10.67
C ARG A 101 17.37 -32.43 -11.06
N ASP A 102 18.56 -32.89 -11.43
CA ASP A 102 19.76 -32.07 -11.54
C ASP A 102 20.42 -32.15 -12.92
N MET A 103 20.63 -31.00 -13.55
CA MET A 103 21.44 -30.86 -14.76
C MET A 103 22.61 -29.92 -14.54
N THR A 104 23.73 -30.47 -14.08
CA THR A 104 24.94 -29.70 -13.79
C THR A 104 25.93 -29.73 -14.97
N THR A 105 26.36 -28.57 -15.44
CA THR A 105 27.45 -28.44 -16.42
C THR A 105 28.80 -28.71 -15.79
N VAL A 106 29.85 -29.04 -16.55
CA VAL A 106 31.23 -28.91 -16.04
C VAL A 106 31.56 -27.45 -15.67
N GLY A 107 32.66 -27.22 -14.96
CA GLY A 107 33.12 -25.86 -14.67
C GLY A 107 33.68 -25.15 -15.90
N PHE A 108 33.26 -23.91 -16.13
CA PHE A 108 33.72 -23.06 -17.23
C PHE A 108 34.43 -21.81 -16.71
N ASP A 109 35.32 -21.24 -17.52
CA ASP A 109 35.86 -19.90 -17.29
C ASP A 109 34.82 -18.87 -17.74
N LEU A 110 34.09 -18.32 -16.78
CA LEU A 110 33.05 -17.31 -16.99
C LEU A 110 33.53 -15.91 -16.54
N THR A 111 34.85 -15.69 -16.43
CA THR A 111 35.41 -14.41 -15.93
C THR A 111 35.02 -13.18 -16.74
N LEU A 112 34.63 -13.37 -18.01
CA LEU A 112 34.17 -12.30 -18.91
C LEU A 112 32.67 -12.00 -18.75
N GLY A 113 31.95 -12.73 -17.89
CA GLY A 113 30.48 -12.68 -17.86
C GLY A 113 29.89 -13.15 -19.20
N GLY A 114 28.62 -12.80 -19.45
CA GLY A 114 27.92 -13.21 -20.66
C GLY A 114 26.47 -13.56 -20.42
N THR A 115 25.90 -14.38 -21.31
CA THR A 115 24.48 -14.77 -21.28
C THR A 115 24.35 -16.29 -21.33
N ILE A 116 23.45 -16.83 -20.51
CA ILE A 116 23.00 -18.23 -20.52
C ILE A 116 21.63 -18.22 -21.18
N CYS A 117 21.51 -18.83 -22.36
CA CYS A 117 20.23 -19.01 -23.05
C CYS A 117 19.90 -20.50 -23.19
N PHE A 118 18.64 -20.84 -23.14
CA PHE A 118 18.13 -22.20 -23.33
C PHE A 118 16.64 -22.15 -23.65
N GLU A 119 16.10 -23.23 -24.19
CA GLU A 119 14.66 -23.43 -24.32
C GLU A 119 14.20 -24.36 -23.20
N MET A 120 13.09 -24.04 -22.53
CA MET A 120 12.54 -24.89 -21.47
C MET A 120 11.02 -24.94 -21.61
N ARG A 121 10.43 -26.00 -21.06
CA ARG A 121 9.01 -26.12 -20.80
C ARG A 121 8.75 -27.03 -19.60
N TYR A 122 7.64 -26.78 -18.94
CA TYR A 122 6.97 -27.72 -18.06
C TYR A 122 6.00 -28.59 -18.84
N SER A 123 5.68 -29.75 -18.30
CA SER A 123 4.49 -30.46 -18.74
C SER A 123 3.23 -29.76 -18.23
N GLU A 124 2.08 -30.04 -18.82
CA GLU A 124 0.81 -29.50 -18.34
C GLU A 124 0.32 -30.28 -17.12
N GLN A 125 -0.23 -29.57 -16.14
CA GLN A 125 -0.74 -30.22 -14.95
C GLN A 125 -1.99 -31.07 -15.23
N GLY A 126 -2.07 -32.23 -14.57
CA GLY A 126 -3.18 -33.18 -14.65
C GLY A 126 -3.07 -34.23 -15.77
N ASP A 127 -1.99 -34.19 -16.54
CA ASP A 127 -1.68 -35.22 -17.54
C ASP A 127 -1.18 -36.52 -16.89
N ALA A 128 -1.09 -37.60 -17.68
CA ALA A 128 -0.55 -38.87 -17.18
C ALA A 128 0.98 -38.91 -17.31
N SER A 129 1.67 -39.48 -16.32
CA SER A 129 3.10 -39.79 -16.39
C SER A 129 3.50 -40.43 -17.73
N PRO A 130 4.60 -39.99 -18.39
CA PRO A 130 5.68 -39.11 -17.93
C PRO A 130 5.44 -37.62 -18.25
N CYS A 131 4.18 -37.20 -18.30
CA CYS A 131 3.74 -35.91 -18.83
C CYS A 131 2.91 -35.10 -17.84
N GLU A 132 2.90 -35.50 -16.58
CA GLU A 132 2.35 -34.65 -15.52
C GLU A 132 3.38 -33.58 -15.15
N GLY A 133 2.94 -32.34 -14.92
CA GLY A 133 3.78 -31.15 -14.82
C GLY A 133 3.76 -30.52 -13.44
N PRO A 134 4.80 -29.74 -13.07
CA PRO A 134 4.91 -29.14 -11.73
C PRO A 134 3.74 -28.20 -11.45
N ASP A 135 3.20 -28.21 -10.23
CA ASP A 135 2.07 -27.36 -9.87
C ASP A 135 2.15 -26.72 -8.48
N GLU A 136 3.08 -27.15 -7.63
CA GLU A 136 3.41 -26.46 -6.38
C GLU A 136 4.53 -25.40 -6.59
N PRO A 137 4.49 -24.26 -5.87
CA PRO A 137 5.48 -23.18 -6.02
C PRO A 137 6.94 -23.55 -5.72
N ASP A 138 7.25 -24.73 -5.20
CA ASP A 138 8.62 -25.23 -4.95
C ASP A 138 9.05 -26.37 -5.90
N GLU A 139 8.15 -26.84 -6.77
CA GLU A 139 8.40 -27.86 -7.78
C GLU A 139 8.95 -27.30 -9.09
N GLY A 140 9.09 -25.99 -9.18
CA GLY A 140 9.73 -25.34 -10.31
C GLY A 140 11.21 -25.66 -10.45
N VAL A 141 11.81 -25.07 -11.47
CA VAL A 141 13.21 -25.28 -11.81
C VAL A 141 14.00 -24.04 -11.40
N PHE A 142 14.99 -24.24 -10.54
CA PHE A 142 16.00 -23.25 -10.22
C PHE A 142 17.11 -23.28 -11.26
N LEU A 143 17.53 -22.12 -11.73
CA LEU A 143 18.83 -21.94 -12.36
C LEU A 143 19.83 -21.47 -11.30
N GLN A 144 20.92 -22.20 -11.11
CA GLN A 144 21.90 -21.94 -10.05
C GLN A 144 23.33 -21.94 -10.58
N TYR A 145 24.24 -21.32 -9.82
CA TYR A 145 25.68 -21.41 -10.06
C TYR A 145 26.47 -21.85 -8.83
N SER A 146 27.65 -22.42 -9.07
CA SER A 146 28.62 -22.76 -8.04
C SER A 146 30.04 -22.40 -8.46
N THR A 147 30.78 -21.75 -7.55
CA THR A 147 32.19 -21.37 -7.74
C THR A 147 33.16 -22.24 -6.91
N ASN A 148 32.65 -23.23 -6.19
CA ASN A 148 33.41 -24.10 -5.30
C ASN A 148 33.22 -25.59 -5.61
N GLY A 149 33.02 -25.91 -6.89
CA GLY A 149 32.92 -27.29 -7.35
C GLY A 149 31.62 -27.98 -6.94
N GLY A 150 30.52 -27.22 -6.75
CA GLY A 150 29.20 -27.77 -6.42
C GLY A 150 28.97 -28.02 -4.93
N THR A 151 29.84 -27.51 -4.06
CA THR A 151 29.69 -27.65 -2.61
C THR A 151 28.55 -26.78 -2.09
N THR A 152 28.42 -25.57 -2.64
CA THR A 152 27.29 -24.66 -2.39
C THR A 152 26.79 -24.11 -3.72
N TRP A 153 25.49 -23.87 -3.79
CA TRP A 153 24.81 -23.31 -4.96
C TRP A 153 24.13 -22.00 -4.59
N GLN A 154 24.15 -21.07 -5.53
CA GLN A 154 23.51 -19.76 -5.43
C GLN A 154 22.51 -19.64 -6.58
N THR A 155 21.29 -19.25 -6.28
CA THR A 155 20.23 -19.09 -7.29
C THR A 155 20.51 -17.87 -8.18
N ILE A 156 20.39 -18.07 -9.49
CA ILE A 156 20.35 -17.02 -10.51
C ILE A 156 18.89 -16.62 -10.74
N GLU A 157 18.03 -17.61 -10.98
CA GLU A 157 16.61 -17.41 -11.30
C GLU A 157 15.79 -18.64 -10.87
N TYR A 158 14.49 -18.45 -10.65
CA TYR A 158 13.53 -19.51 -10.38
C TYR A 158 12.25 -19.32 -11.20
N TRP A 159 11.76 -20.40 -11.82
CA TRP A 159 10.47 -20.39 -12.52
C TRP A 159 9.43 -21.12 -11.68
N ASP A 160 8.56 -20.34 -11.01
CA ASP A 160 7.40 -20.84 -10.27
C ASP A 160 6.39 -21.45 -11.25
N PRO A 161 5.92 -22.70 -11.04
CA PRO A 161 4.96 -23.34 -11.93
C PRO A 161 3.59 -22.66 -12.01
N ASN A 162 3.27 -21.73 -11.10
CA ASN A 162 2.03 -20.95 -11.09
C ASN A 162 0.76 -21.83 -11.13
N GLY A 163 0.74 -22.95 -10.39
CA GLY A 163 -0.36 -23.91 -10.41
C GLY A 163 -0.39 -24.84 -11.63
N GLY A 164 0.71 -24.92 -12.39
CA GLY A 164 0.99 -25.96 -13.39
C GLY A 164 0.22 -25.88 -14.71
N ASN A 165 -0.55 -24.81 -14.92
CA ASN A 165 -1.34 -24.58 -16.12
C ASN A 165 -0.98 -23.28 -16.86
N ASP A 166 0.06 -22.59 -16.41
CA ASP A 166 0.52 -21.35 -17.04
C ASP A 166 1.08 -21.64 -18.44
N ALA A 167 0.39 -21.15 -19.47
CA ALA A 167 0.77 -21.35 -20.86
C ALA A 167 2.18 -20.81 -21.20
N SER A 168 2.69 -19.85 -20.41
CA SER A 168 4.04 -19.31 -20.55
C SER A 168 5.14 -20.26 -20.02
N LEU A 169 4.75 -21.31 -19.29
CA LEU A 169 5.67 -22.31 -18.74
C LEU A 169 5.43 -23.69 -19.36
N THR A 170 4.18 -24.03 -19.70
CA THR A 170 3.83 -25.32 -20.31
C THR A 170 4.08 -25.36 -21.83
N GLY A 171 4.18 -24.19 -22.46
CA GLY A 171 4.74 -24.02 -23.81
C GLY A 171 6.27 -24.01 -23.84
N TRP A 172 6.87 -24.35 -24.99
CA TRP A 172 8.30 -24.14 -25.21
C TRP A 172 8.62 -22.65 -25.32
N ASN A 173 9.45 -22.16 -24.41
CA ASN A 173 9.91 -20.77 -24.41
C ASN A 173 11.43 -20.69 -24.33
N GLN A 174 12.00 -19.64 -24.92
CA GLN A 174 13.43 -19.33 -24.81
C GLN A 174 13.67 -18.42 -23.60
N TYR A 175 14.53 -18.89 -22.71
CA TYR A 175 14.97 -18.16 -21.53
C TYR A 175 16.41 -17.72 -21.72
N CYS A 176 16.70 -16.45 -21.47
CA CYS A 176 18.05 -15.89 -21.54
C CYS A 176 18.33 -15.07 -20.28
N VAL A 177 19.30 -15.48 -19.48
CA VAL A 177 19.72 -14.75 -18.28
C VAL A 177 21.18 -14.28 -18.38
N THR A 178 21.48 -13.16 -17.75
CA THR A 178 22.87 -12.67 -17.68
C THR A 178 23.63 -13.42 -16.59
N ILE A 179 24.90 -13.74 -16.83
CA ILE A 179 25.77 -14.34 -15.81
C ILE A 179 25.95 -13.32 -14.68
N PRO A 180 25.54 -13.60 -13.43
CA PRO A 180 25.65 -12.65 -12.32
C PRO A 180 27.11 -12.44 -11.91
N ALA A 181 27.42 -11.30 -11.31
CA ALA A 181 28.80 -10.92 -10.94
C ALA A 181 29.48 -11.98 -10.04
N GLY A 182 28.75 -12.59 -9.11
CA GLY A 182 29.26 -13.66 -8.25
C GLY A 182 29.63 -14.95 -8.99
N ALA A 183 29.08 -15.16 -10.18
CA ALA A 183 29.34 -16.31 -11.04
C ALA A 183 30.52 -16.09 -12.02
N MET A 184 31.08 -14.87 -12.09
CA MET A 184 32.17 -14.54 -13.03
C MET A 184 33.54 -15.00 -12.50
N THR A 185 33.79 -16.31 -12.52
CA THR A 185 35.05 -16.91 -12.05
C THR A 185 35.68 -17.82 -13.09
N ALA A 186 36.95 -18.18 -12.89
CA ALA A 186 37.69 -19.05 -13.80
C ALA A 186 37.19 -20.50 -13.83
N ASN A 187 36.29 -20.88 -12.91
CA ASN A 187 35.73 -22.21 -12.82
C ASN A 187 34.34 -22.18 -12.16
N THR A 188 33.34 -21.75 -12.92
CA THR A 188 31.94 -21.69 -12.49
C THR A 188 31.14 -22.80 -13.14
N MET A 189 30.33 -23.51 -12.34
CA MET A 189 29.38 -24.52 -12.80
C MET A 189 27.98 -23.93 -12.80
N ILE A 190 27.17 -24.28 -13.79
CA ILE A 190 25.75 -23.91 -13.89
C ILE A 190 24.90 -25.16 -13.70
N GLN A 191 23.75 -25.02 -13.05
CA GLN A 191 22.82 -26.12 -12.84
C GLN A 191 21.38 -25.69 -13.01
N TRP A 192 20.59 -26.53 -13.68
CA TRP A 192 19.12 -26.52 -13.58
C TRP A 192 18.74 -27.57 -12.55
N HIS A 193 17.99 -27.15 -11.53
CA HIS A 193 17.75 -27.91 -10.32
C HIS A 193 16.27 -27.85 -9.98
N GLN A 194 15.60 -28.99 -9.95
CA GLN A 194 14.26 -29.12 -9.41
C GLN A 194 14.40 -29.81 -8.04
N ASN A 195 14.07 -29.09 -6.97
CA ASN A 195 14.31 -29.53 -5.61
C ASN A 195 13.16 -30.35 -5.03
N ALA A 196 11.92 -29.94 -5.31
CA ALA A 196 10.72 -30.65 -4.91
C ALA A 196 10.07 -31.32 -6.13
N VAL A 197 9.54 -32.52 -5.90
CA VAL A 197 8.66 -33.23 -6.83
C VAL A 197 7.63 -33.98 -5.99
N SER A 198 6.35 -33.86 -6.32
CA SER A 198 5.22 -34.66 -5.87
C SER A 198 5.45 -36.17 -6.03
N GLY A 199 6.33 -36.58 -6.95
CA GLY A 199 6.81 -37.95 -7.01
C GLY A 199 7.61 -38.29 -8.27
N ALA A 200 7.97 -39.57 -8.39
CA ALA A 200 8.64 -40.05 -9.60
C ALA A 200 7.75 -39.97 -10.84
N GLU A 201 6.42 -39.95 -10.70
CA GLU A 201 5.47 -39.94 -11.81
C GLU A 201 4.93 -38.53 -12.14
N TYR A 202 5.50 -37.48 -11.52
CA TYR A 202 4.98 -36.11 -11.51
C TYR A 202 6.05 -35.07 -11.85
N ASP A 203 5.62 -33.83 -12.11
CA ASP A 203 6.46 -32.62 -12.14
C ASP A 203 7.50 -32.54 -13.26
N HIS A 204 7.18 -33.11 -14.42
CA HIS A 204 8.15 -33.28 -15.51
C HIS A 204 8.40 -31.99 -16.29
N TRP A 205 9.62 -31.87 -16.81
CA TRP A 205 10.02 -30.72 -17.61
C TRP A 205 11.04 -31.09 -18.69
N GLY A 206 11.14 -30.24 -19.71
CA GLY A 206 12.01 -30.40 -20.86
C GLY A 206 12.94 -29.20 -21.04
N ILE A 207 14.11 -29.45 -21.61
CA ILE A 207 15.09 -28.41 -21.96
C ILE A 207 15.74 -28.72 -23.31
N ASP A 208 16.04 -27.67 -24.07
CA ASP A 208 16.70 -27.75 -25.36
C ASP A 208 17.61 -26.54 -25.62
N ASN A 209 18.47 -26.63 -26.65
CA ASN A 209 19.22 -25.50 -27.22
C ASN A 209 19.97 -24.63 -26.17
N VAL A 210 20.63 -25.27 -25.22
CA VAL A 210 21.42 -24.61 -24.17
C VAL A 210 22.66 -23.99 -24.79
N ILE A 211 22.86 -22.69 -24.58
CA ILE A 211 24.05 -21.96 -25.02
C ILE A 211 24.49 -20.94 -23.96
N ILE A 212 25.78 -20.98 -23.62
CA ILE A 212 26.44 -19.99 -22.76
C ILE A 212 27.42 -19.23 -23.64
N THR A 213 27.14 -17.95 -23.86
CA THR A 213 27.97 -17.05 -24.67
C THR A 213 28.69 -16.07 -23.76
N LEU A 214 30.02 -15.99 -23.87
CA LEU A 214 30.82 -15.02 -23.13
C LEU A 214 30.80 -13.67 -23.85
N ASN A 215 31.03 -12.61 -23.10
CA ASN A 215 31.18 -11.28 -23.69
C ASN A 215 32.43 -11.17 -24.58
N ASP A 216 32.33 -10.39 -25.66
CA ASP A 216 33.48 -10.03 -26.50
C ASP A 216 34.57 -9.42 -25.61
N PRO A 217 35.79 -9.99 -25.57
CA PRO A 217 36.87 -9.49 -24.73
C PRO A 217 37.31 -8.05 -25.07
N ASN A 218 36.89 -7.51 -26.23
CA ASN A 218 37.14 -6.12 -26.63
C ASN A 218 35.96 -5.18 -26.36
N SER A 219 34.83 -5.70 -25.86
CA SER A 219 33.69 -4.86 -25.50
C SER A 219 33.99 -4.02 -24.26
N GLN A 220 33.48 -2.79 -24.24
CA GLN A 220 33.60 -1.87 -23.12
C GLN A 220 32.23 -1.25 -22.85
N ILE A 221 31.72 -1.46 -21.64
CA ILE A 221 30.55 -0.73 -21.13
C ILE A 221 31.04 0.59 -20.52
N SER A 222 30.35 1.69 -20.79
CA SER A 222 30.66 2.99 -20.22
C SER A 222 29.41 3.81 -19.91
N TRP A 223 29.38 4.44 -18.74
CA TRP A 223 28.38 5.45 -18.37
C TRP A 223 28.79 6.81 -18.95
N LEU A 224 27.88 7.47 -19.67
CA LEU A 224 28.19 8.72 -20.36
C LEU A 224 28.15 9.95 -19.44
N HIS A 225 27.47 9.86 -18.29
CA HIS A 225 27.30 10.99 -17.37
C HIS A 225 28.57 11.30 -16.58
N ASP A 226 29.35 10.29 -16.20
CA ASP A 226 30.59 10.41 -15.40
C ASP A 226 31.84 9.87 -16.12
N GLY A 227 31.66 9.21 -17.28
CA GLY A 227 32.74 8.60 -18.05
C GLY A 227 33.31 7.34 -17.41
N TYR A 228 32.61 6.71 -16.46
CA TYR A 228 33.04 5.46 -15.86
C TYR A 228 33.05 4.34 -16.90
N ASN A 229 34.15 3.59 -16.97
CA ASN A 229 34.30 2.46 -17.88
C ASN A 229 34.50 1.18 -17.08
N TYR A 230 33.70 0.16 -17.38
CA TYR A 230 33.96 -1.18 -16.89
C TYR A 230 35.20 -1.76 -17.59
N PRO A 231 35.88 -2.75 -16.99
CA PRO A 231 37.00 -3.45 -17.63
C PRO A 231 36.62 -3.98 -19.02
N LEU A 232 37.61 -4.06 -19.93
CA LEU A 232 37.40 -4.65 -21.25
C LEU A 232 36.93 -6.12 -21.12
N GLY A 233 35.89 -6.46 -21.89
CA GLY A 233 35.24 -7.77 -21.85
C GLY A 233 34.37 -8.02 -20.63
N SER A 234 34.14 -7.01 -19.78
CA SER A 234 33.25 -7.15 -18.63
C SER A 234 31.78 -7.14 -19.06
N GLY A 235 30.97 -8.00 -18.45
CA GLY A 235 29.51 -7.98 -18.58
C GLY A 235 28.81 -6.85 -17.83
N GLY A 236 29.56 -5.98 -17.16
CA GLY A 236 29.04 -4.84 -16.42
C GLY A 236 28.95 -5.09 -14.92
N GLY A 237 28.10 -4.31 -14.25
CA GLY A 237 27.96 -4.29 -12.80
C GLY A 237 27.49 -2.93 -12.28
N ASP A 238 27.64 -2.71 -10.99
CA ASP A 238 27.33 -1.42 -10.36
C ASP A 238 28.36 -0.35 -10.76
N ASN A 239 27.87 0.87 -10.99
CA ASN A 239 28.74 2.03 -11.05
C ASN A 239 29.21 2.35 -9.61
N PRO A 240 30.52 2.43 -9.35
CA PRO A 240 31.04 2.74 -8.01
C PRO A 240 30.70 4.16 -7.55
N THR A 241 30.28 5.04 -8.47
CA THR A 241 29.83 6.41 -8.17
C THR A 241 28.31 6.42 -8.13
N GLN A 242 27.74 6.54 -6.94
CA GLN A 242 26.31 6.81 -6.80
C GLN A 242 25.97 8.22 -7.28
N VAL A 243 24.76 8.39 -7.81
CA VAL A 243 24.25 9.68 -8.26
C VAL A 243 23.09 10.09 -7.37
N CYS A 244 23.16 11.29 -6.79
CA CYS A 244 22.12 11.81 -5.91
C CYS A 244 21.29 12.84 -6.67
N ILE A 245 19.99 12.62 -6.75
CA ILE A 245 19.09 13.37 -7.64
C ILE A 245 17.86 13.89 -6.90
N SER A 246 17.44 15.10 -7.28
CA SER A 246 16.25 15.77 -6.72
C SER A 246 15.12 15.94 -7.74
N THR A 247 15.34 15.51 -8.99
CA THR A 247 14.35 15.53 -10.06
C THR A 247 14.57 14.30 -10.97
N PRO A 248 13.52 13.78 -11.63
CA PRO A 248 13.68 12.68 -12.57
C PRO A 248 14.80 12.96 -13.56
N THR A 249 15.76 12.04 -13.66
CA THR A 249 17.00 12.26 -14.43
C THR A 249 17.28 11.05 -15.30
N THR A 250 17.53 11.29 -16.59
CA THR A 250 17.90 10.26 -17.54
C THR A 250 19.41 10.11 -17.62
N TYR A 251 19.89 8.87 -17.42
CA TYR A 251 21.27 8.47 -17.60
C TYR A 251 21.41 7.57 -18.82
N THR A 252 22.51 7.76 -19.56
CA THR A 252 22.83 6.94 -20.72
C THR A 252 24.08 6.12 -20.45
N ALA A 253 24.02 4.84 -20.77
CA ALA A 253 25.21 4.00 -20.90
C ALA A 253 25.32 3.47 -22.33
N GLN A 254 26.53 3.05 -22.69
CA GLN A 254 26.81 2.43 -23.97
C GLN A 254 27.69 1.20 -23.77
N ILE A 255 27.64 0.27 -24.72
CA ILE A 255 28.59 -0.82 -24.88
C ILE A 255 29.17 -0.78 -26.29
N THR A 256 30.50 -0.79 -26.44
CA THR A 256 31.18 -0.76 -27.75
C THR A 256 32.37 -1.72 -27.83
N ASN A 257 32.60 -2.36 -28.98
CA ASN A 257 33.86 -3.08 -29.28
C ASN A 257 34.70 -2.35 -30.33
N GLY A 258 34.40 -1.06 -30.58
CA GLY A 258 35.04 -0.24 -31.60
C GLY A 258 34.50 -0.44 -33.01
N THR A 259 33.70 -1.47 -33.27
CA THR A 259 33.03 -1.71 -34.56
C THR A 259 31.52 -1.58 -34.43
N ASN A 260 30.95 -2.19 -33.39
CA ASN A 260 29.54 -2.12 -33.04
C ASN A 260 29.38 -1.33 -31.73
N THR A 261 28.27 -0.60 -31.60
CA THR A 261 27.93 0.17 -30.40
C THR A 261 26.44 0.07 -30.14
N CYS A 262 26.05 -0.29 -28.92
CA CYS A 262 24.68 -0.16 -28.42
C CYS A 262 24.62 0.92 -27.33
N THR A 263 23.51 1.63 -27.24
CA THR A 263 23.25 2.66 -26.22
C THR A 263 21.89 2.40 -25.60
N GLN A 264 21.80 2.57 -24.28
CA GLN A 264 20.55 2.46 -23.54
C GLN A 264 20.40 3.69 -22.64
N ASN A 265 19.16 4.12 -22.40
CA ASN A 265 18.81 5.14 -21.43
C ASN A 265 18.05 4.52 -20.27
N ILE A 266 18.27 5.03 -19.06
CA ILE A 266 17.43 4.79 -17.89
C ILE A 266 17.01 6.12 -17.30
N THR A 267 15.73 6.31 -17.05
CA THR A 267 15.22 7.50 -16.34
C THR A 267 14.88 7.09 -14.94
N VAL A 268 15.72 7.51 -13.99
CA VAL A 268 15.44 7.28 -12.57
C VAL A 268 14.38 8.28 -12.15
N GLN A 269 13.26 7.76 -11.65
CA GLN A 269 12.16 8.57 -11.15
C GLN A 269 12.53 9.11 -9.77
N VAL A 270 12.11 10.35 -9.49
CA VAL A 270 12.26 10.95 -8.16
C VAL A 270 10.88 11.11 -7.54
N VAL A 271 10.70 10.48 -6.38
CA VAL A 271 9.50 10.68 -5.56
C VAL A 271 9.79 11.72 -4.49
N ASN A 272 8.85 12.63 -4.33
CA ASN A 272 8.89 13.59 -3.24
C ASN A 272 8.49 12.88 -1.94
N PRO A 273 9.20 13.13 -0.84
CA PRO A 273 8.74 12.63 0.44
C PRO A 273 7.41 13.27 0.83
N VAL A 274 6.60 12.55 1.60
CA VAL A 274 5.36 13.11 2.17
C VAL A 274 5.71 13.88 3.43
N LEU A 275 5.35 15.16 3.49
CA LEU A 275 5.50 15.98 4.70
C LEU A 275 4.17 16.05 5.43
N GLU A 276 4.18 15.65 6.69
CA GLU A 276 3.07 15.88 7.60
C GLU A 276 3.37 17.14 8.43
N VAL A 277 2.52 18.14 8.26
CA VAL A 277 2.61 19.43 8.97
C VAL A 277 1.22 19.78 9.45
N THR A 278 1.08 19.93 10.77
CA THR A 278 -0.19 20.32 11.38
C THR A 278 0.08 21.43 12.39
N ALA A 279 -0.68 22.51 12.30
CA ALA A 279 -0.79 23.51 13.34
C ALA A 279 -2.11 23.29 14.07
N ASP A 280 -2.11 23.48 15.39
CA ASP A 280 -3.30 23.29 16.22
C ASP A 280 -4.57 23.99 15.69
N ALA A 281 -5.73 23.52 16.16
CA ALA A 281 -7.01 24.11 15.80
C ALA A 281 -7.11 25.60 16.18
N ASN A 282 -7.91 26.35 15.41
CA ASN A 282 -8.20 27.76 15.67
C ASN A 282 -8.76 27.97 17.07
N ALA A 283 -8.31 29.02 17.75
CA ALA A 283 -8.74 29.36 19.11
C ALA A 283 -9.20 30.82 19.22
N SER A 284 -9.88 31.17 20.32
CA SER A 284 -10.30 32.55 20.62
C SER A 284 -9.83 32.99 22.00
N VAL A 285 -9.33 34.23 22.11
CA VAL A 285 -8.79 34.81 23.36
C VAL A 285 -9.23 36.27 23.52
N CYS A 286 -9.18 36.83 24.75
CA CYS A 286 -9.34 38.28 24.94
C CYS A 286 -8.06 39.03 24.50
N PRO A 287 -8.14 40.34 24.20
CA PRO A 287 -6.96 41.10 23.79
C PRO A 287 -5.83 41.03 24.83
N GLY A 288 -4.68 40.45 24.44
CA GLY A 288 -3.48 40.34 25.28
C GLY A 288 -3.38 39.06 26.13
N ASP A 289 -4.37 38.19 26.09
CA ASP A 289 -4.27 36.86 26.71
C ASP A 289 -3.29 35.96 25.92
N CYS A 290 -2.58 35.08 26.63
CA CYS A 290 -1.58 34.19 26.04
C CYS A 290 -2.12 32.77 25.83
N ILE A 291 -1.74 32.13 24.73
CA ILE A 291 -2.05 30.74 24.40
C ILE A 291 -0.79 30.02 23.88
N GLN A 292 -0.62 28.75 24.27
CA GLN A 292 0.39 27.86 23.67
C GLN A 292 -0.18 27.29 22.37
N LEU A 293 0.57 27.40 21.28
CA LEU A 293 0.31 26.67 20.05
C LEU A 293 1.00 25.31 20.17
N THR A 294 0.41 24.26 19.63
CA THR A 294 1.14 23.02 19.33
C THR A 294 1.14 22.77 17.82
N GLY A 295 2.15 22.05 17.34
CA GLY A 295 2.22 21.63 15.96
C GLY A 295 3.03 20.35 15.79
N GLU A 296 2.89 19.75 14.63
CA GLU A 296 3.61 18.55 14.21
C GLU A 296 4.36 18.82 12.91
N SER A 297 5.52 18.17 12.75
CA SER A 297 6.37 18.33 11.58
C SER A 297 7.27 17.10 11.40
N LYS A 298 6.94 16.26 10.43
CA LYS A 298 7.75 15.07 10.08
C LYS A 298 7.71 14.78 8.58
N VAL A 299 8.73 14.05 8.14
CA VAL A 299 8.86 13.52 6.79
C VAL A 299 8.62 12.02 6.81
N ILE A 300 7.61 11.55 6.10
CA ILE A 300 7.25 10.14 5.95
C ILE A 300 8.01 9.59 4.74
N ILE A 301 8.91 8.64 4.98
CA ILE A 301 9.68 7.91 3.95
C ILE A 301 8.86 6.74 3.45
N SER A 302 8.37 5.92 4.37
CA SER A 302 7.45 4.83 4.08
C SER A 302 6.31 4.87 5.08
N PRO A 303 5.06 4.89 4.64
CA PRO A 303 3.94 4.96 5.55
C PRO A 303 3.75 3.66 6.36
N ALA A 304 3.05 3.71 7.49
CA ALA A 304 2.59 2.49 8.16
C ALA A 304 1.60 1.70 7.27
N SER A 305 1.57 0.38 7.38
CA SER A 305 0.60 -0.42 6.64
C SER A 305 0.23 -1.69 7.41
N THR A 306 -0.90 -2.31 7.03
CA THR A 306 -1.30 -3.62 7.59
C THR A 306 -1.50 -4.65 6.48
N PRO A 307 -0.44 -5.07 5.77
CA PRO A 307 -0.57 -5.92 4.59
C PRO A 307 -0.92 -7.36 4.98
N THR A 308 -1.78 -7.99 4.18
CA THR A 308 -2.14 -9.41 4.29
C THR A 308 -1.60 -10.17 3.08
N PHE A 309 -0.84 -11.22 3.33
CA PHE A 309 -0.35 -12.14 2.32
C PHE A 309 -1.14 -13.45 2.41
N THR A 310 -1.52 -14.04 1.28
CA THR A 310 -2.39 -15.22 1.24
C THR A 310 -1.84 -16.26 0.28
N ASN A 311 -1.89 -17.52 0.68
CA ASN A 311 -1.80 -18.67 -0.21
C ASN A 311 -3.17 -19.38 -0.17
N ALA A 312 -3.78 -19.61 -1.34
CA ALA A 312 -5.10 -20.23 -1.47
C ALA A 312 -5.04 -21.65 -2.06
N GLU A 313 -3.86 -22.29 -2.06
CA GLU A 313 -3.61 -23.61 -2.61
C GLU A 313 -4.37 -24.72 -1.87
N PHE A 314 -4.42 -25.87 -2.53
CA PHE A 314 -5.04 -27.08 -2.04
C PHE A 314 -3.95 -28.16 -1.90
N SER A 315 -3.57 -28.47 -0.67
CA SER A 315 -2.60 -29.54 -0.38
C SER A 315 -3.31 -30.77 0.21
N VAL A 316 -3.02 -31.95 -0.33
CA VAL A 316 -3.57 -33.22 0.15
C VAL A 316 -2.72 -33.74 1.30
N VAL A 317 -3.33 -33.95 2.47
CA VAL A 317 -2.63 -34.48 3.64
C VAL A 317 -2.62 -36.00 3.59
N PHE A 318 -1.52 -36.59 3.12
CA PHE A 318 -1.28 -38.03 3.04
C PHE A 318 -0.04 -38.42 3.87
N GLY A 319 -0.16 -39.44 4.74
CA GLY A 319 0.96 -39.84 5.62
C GLY A 319 1.14 -38.99 6.88
N GLY A 320 0.33 -37.95 7.06
CA GLY A 320 0.22 -37.20 8.32
C GLY A 320 1.02 -35.90 8.36
N SER A 321 1.51 -35.36 7.26
CA SER A 321 2.00 -33.98 7.19
C SER A 321 1.57 -33.31 5.89
N ALA A 322 1.45 -31.99 5.90
CA ALA A 322 1.37 -31.14 4.72
C ALA A 322 1.86 -29.75 5.08
N ASP A 323 2.40 -29.00 4.12
CA ASP A 323 2.88 -27.65 4.33
C ASP A 323 2.47 -26.73 3.17
N MET A 324 2.56 -25.42 3.38
CA MET A 324 2.09 -24.42 2.43
C MET A 324 2.83 -23.10 2.65
N ASN A 325 3.47 -22.58 1.60
CA ASN A 325 4.38 -21.44 1.71
C ASN A 325 3.75 -20.11 1.26
N ILE A 326 4.21 -18.98 1.82
CA ILE A 326 3.88 -17.62 1.38
C ILE A 326 5.18 -16.81 1.25
N ASN A 327 5.43 -16.19 0.10
CA ASN A 327 6.56 -15.25 -0.05
C ASN A 327 6.16 -13.83 0.36
N VAL A 328 6.70 -13.34 1.49
CA VAL A 328 6.45 -12.00 2.03
C VAL A 328 7.54 -11.05 1.58
N THR A 329 7.19 -9.96 0.89
CA THR A 329 8.14 -8.93 0.48
C THR A 329 7.56 -7.53 0.69
N GLY A 330 8.43 -6.53 0.82
CA GLY A 330 8.04 -5.12 0.86
C GLY A 330 7.63 -4.56 2.23
N LEU A 331 7.86 -5.27 3.33
CA LEU A 331 7.64 -4.74 4.68
C LEU A 331 8.73 -3.74 5.08
N ASN A 332 8.35 -2.63 5.71
CA ASN A 332 9.26 -1.64 6.31
C ASN A 332 10.09 -2.25 7.45
N GLN A 333 9.46 -3.12 8.24
CA GLN A 333 10.15 -3.87 9.28
C GLN A 333 10.97 -5.01 8.67
N THR A 334 12.25 -5.06 9.01
CA THR A 334 13.16 -6.15 8.60
C THR A 334 13.15 -7.31 9.59
N THR A 335 12.95 -7.02 10.87
CA THR A 335 12.88 -8.00 11.95
C THR A 335 11.57 -7.89 12.72
N LEU A 336 11.02 -9.02 13.16
CA LEU A 336 9.75 -9.07 13.89
C LEU A 336 9.86 -8.54 15.33
N THR A 337 8.75 -7.98 15.80
CA THR A 337 8.50 -7.51 17.16
C THR A 337 7.15 -8.05 17.66
N SER A 338 6.83 -7.81 18.94
CA SER A 338 5.63 -8.37 19.56
C SER A 338 4.30 -7.90 18.93
N SER A 339 4.31 -6.82 18.15
CA SER A 339 3.14 -6.30 17.42
C SER A 339 3.19 -6.58 15.93
N SER A 340 4.31 -7.09 15.39
CA SER A 340 4.53 -7.18 13.94
C SER A 340 3.53 -8.04 13.21
N ILE A 341 3.03 -9.14 13.81
CA ILE A 341 2.00 -10.00 13.23
C ILE A 341 0.68 -9.68 13.92
N THR A 342 -0.35 -9.33 13.14
CA THR A 342 -1.70 -9.04 13.67
C THR A 342 -2.62 -10.23 13.59
N GLU A 343 -2.48 -11.08 12.58
CA GLU A 343 -3.29 -12.28 12.43
C GLU A 343 -2.64 -13.33 11.51
N VAL A 344 -2.90 -14.61 11.78
CA VAL A 344 -2.61 -15.74 10.88
C VAL A 344 -3.87 -16.58 10.73
N CYS A 345 -4.43 -16.69 9.53
CA CYS A 345 -5.70 -17.39 9.30
C CYS A 345 -5.53 -18.65 8.47
N LEU A 346 -6.12 -19.76 8.91
CA LEU A 346 -6.33 -20.94 8.09
C LEU A 346 -7.73 -20.87 7.48
N THR A 347 -7.80 -20.95 6.16
CA THR A 347 -9.07 -20.95 5.44
C THR A 347 -9.81 -22.27 5.66
N SER A 348 -9.16 -23.40 5.42
CA SER A 348 -9.71 -24.72 5.77
C SER A 348 -8.61 -25.77 5.93
N PHE A 349 -8.74 -26.63 6.94
CA PHE A 349 -7.92 -27.83 7.10
C PHE A 349 -8.80 -28.96 7.62
N ASN A 350 -8.90 -30.07 6.90
CA ASN A 350 -9.70 -31.23 7.31
C ASN A 350 -8.89 -32.51 7.27
N PHE A 351 -9.16 -33.42 8.19
CA PHE A 351 -8.52 -34.74 8.21
C PHE A 351 -9.46 -35.78 8.81
N SER A 352 -9.48 -36.97 8.21
CA SER A 352 -10.20 -38.14 8.74
C SER A 352 -9.45 -39.43 8.42
N GLY A 353 -9.27 -40.28 9.41
CA GLY A 353 -8.55 -41.55 9.25
C GLY A 353 -8.78 -42.53 10.38
N THR A 354 -8.18 -43.71 10.26
CA THR A 354 -8.17 -44.71 11.34
C THR A 354 -6.80 -45.38 11.39
N GLN A 355 -6.25 -45.46 12.60
CA GLN A 355 -5.03 -46.21 12.86
C GLN A 355 -5.30 -47.46 13.71
N VAL A 356 -4.53 -48.51 13.44
CA VAL A 356 -4.40 -49.69 14.30
C VAL A 356 -2.98 -49.68 14.85
N CYS A 357 -2.83 -49.63 16.17
CA CYS A 357 -1.51 -49.59 16.77
C CYS A 357 -0.82 -50.96 16.65
N ALA A 358 0.17 -51.06 15.78
CA ALA A 358 0.96 -52.27 15.55
C ALA A 358 2.41 -52.03 16.01
N ALA A 359 2.61 -51.72 17.29
CA ALA A 359 3.93 -51.36 17.79
C ALA A 359 4.90 -52.55 17.75
N LEU A 360 6.10 -52.33 17.20
CA LEU A 360 7.19 -53.30 17.23
C LEU A 360 7.69 -53.49 18.68
N PRO A 361 8.01 -54.72 19.12
CA PRO A 361 8.55 -54.95 20.46
C PRO A 361 9.95 -54.32 20.63
N PRO A 362 10.32 -53.80 21.82
CA PRO A 362 11.66 -53.28 22.08
C PRO A 362 12.75 -54.31 21.72
N PRO A 363 13.84 -53.90 21.05
CA PRO A 363 14.36 -52.53 20.93
C PRO A 363 13.84 -51.73 19.72
N PHE A 364 12.85 -52.24 18.97
CA PHE A 364 12.48 -51.68 17.66
C PHE A 364 11.36 -50.61 17.69
N GLY A 365 10.87 -50.19 18.87
CA GLY A 365 9.90 -49.10 18.99
C GLY A 365 9.27 -48.97 20.39
N PRO A 366 8.55 -47.87 20.69
CA PRO A 366 8.03 -47.55 22.02
C PRO A 366 6.85 -48.40 22.52
N GLY A 367 6.34 -49.37 21.75
CA GLY A 367 5.23 -50.23 22.21
C GLY A 367 3.84 -49.55 22.22
N THR A 368 3.76 -48.27 21.90
CA THR A 368 2.55 -47.42 21.88
C THR A 368 2.51 -46.55 20.62
N CYS A 369 1.31 -46.09 20.21
CA CYS A 369 1.11 -45.24 19.03
C CYS A 369 0.37 -43.94 19.40
N PRO A 370 0.75 -42.77 18.86
CA PRO A 370 0.11 -41.48 19.11
C PRO A 370 -1.31 -41.43 18.51
N CYS A 371 -2.26 -40.76 19.17
CA CYS A 371 -3.68 -40.74 18.78
C CYS A 371 -4.37 -39.50 19.38
N ASN A 372 -4.74 -38.52 18.56
CA ASN A 372 -5.53 -37.34 18.97
C ASN A 372 -5.00 -36.68 20.26
N GLY A 373 -3.68 -36.46 20.35
CA GLY A 373 -3.00 -35.92 21.54
C GLY A 373 -2.65 -36.91 22.66
N GLY A 374 -3.10 -38.16 22.55
CA GLY A 374 -2.82 -39.23 23.50
C GLY A 374 -1.98 -40.36 22.91
N THR A 375 -1.88 -41.48 23.63
CA THR A 375 -1.23 -42.70 23.16
C THR A 375 -2.13 -43.93 23.36
N ILE A 376 -2.18 -44.82 22.38
CA ILE A 376 -2.84 -46.12 22.46
C ILE A 376 -1.82 -47.27 22.47
N ASN A 377 -2.16 -48.39 23.10
CA ASN A 377 -1.29 -49.57 23.20
C ASN A 377 -1.42 -50.48 21.96
N ASN A 378 -0.45 -51.37 21.81
CA ASN A 378 -0.44 -52.40 20.75
C ASN A 378 -1.77 -53.19 20.68
N GLY A 379 -2.33 -53.29 19.47
CA GLY A 379 -3.60 -53.96 19.17
C GLY A 379 -4.86 -53.10 19.34
N GLN A 380 -4.73 -51.82 19.74
CA GLN A 380 -5.87 -50.89 19.85
C GLN A 380 -6.05 -50.07 18.57
N ASN A 381 -7.29 -49.61 18.32
CA ASN A 381 -7.62 -48.74 17.19
C ASN A 381 -7.91 -47.31 17.68
N CYS A 382 -7.66 -46.34 16.82
CA CYS A 382 -7.98 -44.93 17.06
C CYS A 382 -8.51 -44.28 15.78
N ASN A 383 -9.57 -43.47 15.92
CA ASN A 383 -10.03 -42.59 14.86
C ASN A 383 -9.12 -41.36 14.84
N LEU A 384 -8.55 -41.05 13.69
CA LEU A 384 -7.69 -39.89 13.50
C LEU A 384 -8.51 -38.76 12.90
N ASP A 385 -8.32 -37.57 13.43
CA ASP A 385 -8.91 -36.34 12.94
C ASP A 385 -7.89 -35.20 13.09
N VAL A 386 -8.32 -33.95 12.90
CA VAL A 386 -7.42 -32.80 12.94
C VAL A 386 -6.79 -32.54 14.32
N SER A 387 -7.30 -33.20 15.38
CA SER A 387 -6.66 -33.19 16.71
C SER A 387 -5.36 -33.99 16.77
N SER A 388 -5.04 -34.77 15.73
CA SER A 388 -3.76 -35.50 15.66
C SER A 388 -2.59 -34.66 15.14
N PHE A 389 -2.80 -33.38 14.81
CA PHE A 389 -1.80 -32.54 14.14
C PHE A 389 -1.35 -31.38 15.01
N ASP A 390 -0.06 -31.08 14.93
CA ASP A 390 0.52 -29.79 15.25
C ASP A 390 0.31 -28.86 14.04
N VAL A 391 0.00 -27.59 14.28
CA VAL A 391 0.01 -26.50 13.28
C VAL A 391 1.17 -25.59 13.63
N ILE A 392 2.15 -25.49 12.74
CA ILE A 392 3.44 -24.85 12.96
C ILE A 392 3.61 -23.73 11.94
N LEU A 393 4.08 -22.57 12.40
CA LEU A 393 4.43 -21.44 11.54
C LEU A 393 5.94 -21.22 11.61
N THR A 394 6.58 -21.10 10.46
CA THR A 394 8.03 -20.96 10.31
C THR A 394 8.37 -19.71 9.49
N THR A 395 9.31 -18.91 10.00
CA THR A 395 9.83 -17.67 9.37
C THR A 395 10.88 -18.00 8.30
N PRO A 396 11.24 -17.04 7.42
CA PRO A 396 12.23 -17.24 6.35
C PRO A 396 13.62 -17.66 6.82
N ASP A 397 14.03 -17.21 8.01
CA ASP A 397 15.30 -17.57 8.66
C ASP A 397 15.22 -18.84 9.53
N GLY A 398 14.04 -19.48 9.59
CA GLY A 398 13.81 -20.77 10.24
C GLY A 398 13.42 -20.71 11.71
N CYS A 399 13.07 -19.55 12.27
CA CYS A 399 12.38 -19.49 13.56
C CYS A 399 10.98 -20.09 13.43
N GLN A 400 10.50 -20.75 14.48
CA GLN A 400 9.19 -21.41 14.44
C GLN A 400 8.41 -21.25 15.72
N ILE A 401 7.08 -21.23 15.60
CA ILE A 401 6.14 -21.34 16.71
C ILE A 401 5.09 -22.40 16.40
N THR A 402 4.59 -23.06 17.45
CA THR A 402 3.42 -23.91 17.36
C THR A 402 2.16 -23.08 17.61
N LEU A 403 1.32 -22.92 16.58
CA LEU A 403 0.02 -22.26 16.67
C LEU A 403 -0.98 -23.16 17.40
N VAL A 404 -1.00 -24.45 17.05
CA VAL A 404 -1.87 -25.45 17.69
C VAL A 404 -1.05 -26.72 17.94
N PRO A 405 -1.01 -27.25 19.16
CA PRO A 405 -0.40 -28.53 19.42
C PRO A 405 -1.41 -29.65 19.23
N ASN A 406 -0.91 -30.83 18.86
CA ASN A 406 -1.69 -32.05 18.81
C ASN A 406 -2.44 -32.29 20.13
N GLY A 407 -3.68 -32.76 20.02
CA GLY A 407 -4.59 -33.02 21.14
C GLY A 407 -5.49 -31.87 21.55
N VAL A 408 -5.28 -30.67 20.99
CA VAL A 408 -6.05 -29.48 21.38
C VAL A 408 -7.30 -29.30 20.51
N ALA A 409 -7.19 -29.50 19.20
CA ALA A 409 -8.36 -29.43 18.32
C ALA A 409 -9.39 -30.53 18.65
N THR A 410 -10.66 -30.28 18.31
CA THR A 410 -11.72 -31.29 18.36
C THR A 410 -12.47 -31.36 17.03
N GLY A 411 -13.02 -32.52 16.69
CA GLY A 411 -13.74 -32.69 15.42
C GLY A 411 -12.81 -32.92 14.23
N THR A 412 -13.31 -32.69 13.00
CA THR A 412 -12.69 -33.18 11.76
C THR A 412 -12.14 -32.10 10.84
N ASN A 413 -12.35 -30.83 11.15
CA ASN A 413 -11.97 -29.71 10.28
C ASN A 413 -11.83 -28.39 11.02
N TYR A 414 -10.90 -27.56 10.53
CA TYR A 414 -10.77 -26.13 10.72
C TYR A 414 -11.53 -25.46 9.57
N THR A 415 -12.24 -24.37 9.86
CA THR A 415 -12.87 -23.55 8.82
C THR A 415 -12.85 -22.11 9.28
N ASN A 416 -12.13 -21.25 8.57
CA ASN A 416 -11.91 -19.84 8.88
C ASN A 416 -11.46 -19.63 10.35
N VAL A 417 -10.34 -20.27 10.70
CA VAL A 417 -9.74 -20.20 12.04
C VAL A 417 -8.56 -19.26 11.98
N CYS A 418 -8.61 -18.19 12.76
CA CYS A 418 -7.56 -17.18 12.79
C CYS A 418 -6.86 -17.13 14.14
N PHE A 419 -5.55 -16.87 14.14
CA PHE A 419 -4.72 -16.72 15.32
C PHE A 419 -4.31 -15.27 15.49
N VAL A 420 -4.66 -14.67 16.63
CA VAL A 420 -4.38 -13.26 16.95
C VAL A 420 -3.44 -13.14 18.16
N PRO A 421 -2.63 -12.07 18.28
CA PRO A 421 -1.71 -11.86 19.39
C PRO A 421 -2.39 -11.81 20.77
N SER A 422 -3.62 -11.28 20.82
CA SER A 422 -4.43 -11.18 22.03
C SER A 422 -5.92 -11.02 21.69
N GLY A 423 -6.80 -11.26 22.66
CA GLY A 423 -8.25 -11.09 22.49
C GLY A 423 -8.99 -12.27 21.85
N GLY A 424 -8.27 -13.25 21.30
CA GLY A 424 -8.86 -14.47 20.74
C GLY A 424 -9.36 -15.45 21.81
N GLY A 425 -10.17 -16.42 21.39
CA GLY A 425 -10.58 -17.56 22.21
C GLY A 425 -9.39 -18.41 22.67
N ASN A 426 -9.47 -19.04 23.85
CA ASN A 426 -8.43 -19.97 24.29
C ASN A 426 -8.60 -21.33 23.58
N ILE A 427 -7.61 -21.75 22.80
CA ILE A 427 -7.62 -23.03 22.09
C ILE A 427 -7.76 -24.24 23.02
N ASN A 428 -7.33 -24.13 24.29
CA ASN A 428 -7.50 -25.18 25.31
C ASN A 428 -8.89 -25.16 25.98
N GLY A 429 -9.75 -24.20 25.60
CA GLY A 429 -11.14 -24.13 26.02
C GLY A 429 -12.05 -25.04 25.17
N GLY A 430 -13.29 -25.23 25.60
CA GLY A 430 -14.27 -25.96 24.79
C GLY A 430 -14.68 -25.14 23.56
N GLY A 431 -14.71 -25.77 22.37
CA GLY A 431 -15.26 -25.19 21.14
C GLY A 431 -14.26 -24.93 20.00
N PHE A 432 -12.96 -25.07 20.25
CA PHE A 432 -11.95 -25.05 19.19
C PHE A 432 -12.00 -26.35 18.37
N PRO A 433 -11.96 -26.32 17.01
CA PRO A 433 -11.60 -25.22 16.11
C PRO A 433 -12.80 -24.63 15.34
N ALA A 434 -13.82 -24.10 16.04
CA ALA A 434 -14.87 -23.32 15.39
C ALA A 434 -14.32 -22.04 14.72
N ALA A 435 -14.99 -21.57 13.67
CA ALA A 435 -14.62 -20.35 12.95
C ALA A 435 -14.51 -19.13 13.89
N GLY A 436 -13.53 -18.28 13.65
CA GLY A 436 -13.24 -17.08 14.44
C GLY A 436 -11.79 -16.98 14.90
N SER A 437 -11.51 -16.01 15.77
CA SER A 437 -10.16 -15.69 16.24
C SER A 437 -9.82 -16.39 17.57
N TRP A 438 -8.61 -16.94 17.64
CA TRP A 438 -8.09 -17.76 18.73
C TRP A 438 -6.69 -17.30 19.14
N ASN A 439 -6.31 -17.51 20.38
CA ASN A 439 -4.94 -17.27 20.82
C ASN A 439 -4.07 -18.47 20.42
N PRO A 440 -2.90 -18.27 19.80
CA PRO A 440 -1.99 -19.36 19.48
C PRO A 440 -1.45 -20.01 20.76
N SER A 441 -1.03 -21.27 20.66
CA SER A 441 -0.45 -22.00 21.79
C SER A 441 0.85 -21.38 22.28
N GLN A 442 1.69 -20.96 21.35
CA GLN A 442 2.88 -20.16 21.61
C GLN A 442 2.65 -18.74 21.09
N PRO A 443 2.98 -17.70 21.87
CA PRO A 443 2.73 -16.32 21.45
C PRO A 443 3.64 -15.93 20.28
N PHE A 444 3.15 -15.07 19.38
CA PHE A 444 3.94 -14.52 18.27
C PHE A 444 5.22 -13.80 18.73
N SER A 445 5.27 -13.29 19.97
CA SER A 445 6.47 -12.68 20.55
C SER A 445 7.67 -13.63 20.67
N ASN A 446 7.46 -14.95 20.51
CA ASN A 446 8.55 -15.91 20.40
C ASN A 446 9.31 -15.80 19.06
N LEU A 447 8.74 -15.12 18.06
CA LEU A 447 9.38 -14.82 16.77
C LEU A 447 10.12 -13.47 16.78
N ASN A 448 10.19 -12.77 17.92
CA ASN A 448 10.87 -11.48 18.01
C ASN A 448 12.33 -11.57 17.58
N GLY A 449 12.73 -10.72 16.63
CA GLY A 449 14.07 -10.67 16.07
C GLY A 449 14.32 -11.57 14.86
N CYS A 450 13.36 -12.39 14.46
CA CYS A 450 13.43 -13.20 13.24
C CYS A 450 13.09 -12.36 12.00
N ASP A 451 13.50 -12.82 10.83
CA ASP A 451 13.32 -12.10 9.56
C ASP A 451 11.83 -12.02 9.17
N ALA A 452 11.39 -10.82 8.77
CA ALA A 452 10.01 -10.57 8.38
C ALA A 452 9.75 -10.81 6.87
N ASN A 453 10.74 -10.50 6.02
CA ASN A 453 10.66 -10.63 4.56
C ASN A 453 11.33 -11.94 4.08
N GLY A 454 10.68 -12.67 3.18
CA GLY A 454 11.13 -13.93 2.60
C GLY A 454 10.01 -14.99 2.59
N VAL A 455 10.38 -16.26 2.37
CA VAL A 455 9.42 -17.37 2.30
C VAL A 455 9.04 -17.85 3.71
N TRP A 456 7.77 -17.68 4.06
CA TRP A 456 7.14 -18.23 5.25
C TRP A 456 6.51 -19.58 4.97
N ASN A 457 6.50 -20.47 5.95
CA ASN A 457 5.87 -21.79 5.83
C ASN A 457 4.84 -22.03 6.94
N LEU A 458 3.65 -22.52 6.57
CA LEU A 458 2.67 -23.10 7.49
C LEU A 458 2.61 -24.62 7.30
N GLU A 459 3.00 -25.36 8.33
CA GLU A 459 3.03 -26.82 8.33
C GLU A 459 1.94 -27.39 9.24
N VAL A 460 1.16 -28.35 8.75
CA VAL A 460 0.30 -29.23 9.55
C VAL A 460 0.95 -30.60 9.67
N ASN A 461 1.46 -30.95 10.83
CA ASN A 461 2.29 -32.14 11.02
C ASN A 461 1.77 -33.05 12.15
N ALA A 462 1.66 -34.35 11.90
CA ALA A 462 1.28 -35.33 12.90
C ALA A 462 2.52 -35.98 13.53
N PRO A 463 2.70 -35.89 14.86
CA PRO A 463 3.84 -36.47 15.52
C PRO A 463 3.76 -38.00 15.53
N GLY A 464 4.44 -38.65 14.57
CA GLY A 464 4.79 -40.07 14.66
C GLY A 464 4.24 -41.03 13.60
N GLY A 465 4.01 -40.59 12.36
CA GLY A 465 3.66 -41.48 11.23
C GLY A 465 2.31 -42.17 11.43
N LEU A 466 1.24 -41.51 10.99
CA LEU A 466 -0.13 -41.93 11.23
C LEU A 466 -0.52 -43.18 10.41
N GLY A 467 -1.59 -43.86 10.84
CA GLY A 467 -2.24 -44.93 10.08
C GLY A 467 -2.94 -44.44 8.81
N PHE A 468 -3.85 -45.24 8.25
CA PHE A 468 -4.55 -44.90 7.00
C PHE A 468 -5.54 -43.74 7.22
N GLY A 469 -5.32 -42.60 6.56
CA GLY A 469 -6.19 -41.42 6.61
C GLY A 469 -5.95 -40.48 5.44
N PHE A 470 -6.91 -39.59 5.19
CA PHE A 470 -6.85 -38.58 4.14
C PHE A 470 -7.38 -37.25 4.67
N GLY A 471 -6.75 -36.16 4.25
CA GLY A 471 -7.17 -34.81 4.58
C GLY A 471 -6.76 -33.81 3.51
N THR A 472 -7.11 -32.55 3.72
CA THR A 472 -6.74 -31.45 2.83
C THR A 472 -6.49 -30.18 3.65
N LEU A 473 -5.44 -29.43 3.31
CA LEU A 473 -5.17 -28.06 3.73
C LEU A 473 -5.50 -27.15 2.54
N GLN A 474 -6.36 -26.16 2.72
CA GLN A 474 -6.94 -25.35 1.63
C GLN A 474 -6.71 -23.87 1.93
N GLY A 475 -5.46 -23.43 1.89
CA GLY A 475 -5.08 -22.04 2.02
C GLY A 475 -4.92 -21.50 3.45
N TRP A 476 -4.07 -20.49 3.56
CA TRP A 476 -3.86 -19.68 4.76
C TRP A 476 -3.38 -18.27 4.41
N SER A 477 -3.45 -17.36 5.38
CA SER A 477 -2.95 -15.99 5.25
C SER A 477 -2.23 -15.51 6.51
N ILE A 478 -1.39 -14.49 6.35
CA ILE A 478 -0.70 -13.78 7.43
C ILE A 478 -0.79 -12.28 7.22
N THR A 479 -1.11 -11.55 8.28
CA THR A 479 -1.25 -10.10 8.29
C THR A 479 -0.22 -9.48 9.23
N PHE A 480 0.43 -8.41 8.78
CA PHE A 480 1.42 -7.67 9.57
C PHE A 480 0.88 -6.31 10.04
N ASP A 481 1.40 -5.79 11.15
CA ASP A 481 1.38 -4.37 11.51
C ASP A 481 2.78 -3.82 11.17
N ASP A 482 2.88 -3.15 10.03
CA ASP A 482 4.12 -2.64 9.48
C ASP A 482 4.27 -1.15 9.82
N PRO A 483 5.20 -0.78 10.70
CA PRO A 483 5.29 0.59 11.19
C PRO A 483 5.77 1.58 10.12
N GLU A 484 5.40 2.84 10.31
CA GLU A 484 5.90 3.98 9.51
C GLU A 484 7.42 4.15 9.70
N ILE A 485 8.11 4.48 8.61
CA ILE A 485 9.47 5.02 8.62
C ILE A 485 9.40 6.53 8.39
N SER A 486 9.77 7.33 9.38
CA SER A 486 9.83 8.80 9.27
C SER A 486 10.97 9.45 10.05
N TYR A 487 11.23 10.72 9.73
CA TYR A 487 12.22 11.55 10.41
C TYR A 487 11.73 13.01 10.57
N PRO A 488 12.24 13.79 11.53
CA PRO A 488 11.77 15.15 11.76
C PRO A 488 12.13 16.08 10.58
N ALA A 489 11.16 16.86 10.11
CA ALA A 489 11.39 17.89 9.10
C ALA A 489 11.99 19.16 9.72
N SER A 490 12.64 19.99 8.91
CA SER A 490 13.01 21.35 9.35
C SER A 490 11.77 22.24 9.34
N TYR A 491 11.59 23.11 10.34
CA TYR A 491 10.38 23.92 10.44
C TYR A 491 10.63 25.35 10.91
N THR A 492 9.69 26.24 10.60
CA THR A 492 9.66 27.64 11.01
C THR A 492 8.24 28.12 11.30
N TRP A 493 8.09 28.99 12.31
CA TRP A 493 6.83 29.71 12.58
C TRP A 493 6.87 31.12 12.00
N SER A 494 5.73 31.64 11.55
CA SER A 494 5.58 33.04 11.13
C SER A 494 4.15 33.56 11.40
N PRO A 495 3.97 34.79 11.94
CA PRO A 495 4.98 35.72 12.42
C PRO A 495 5.54 35.30 13.79
N THR A 496 6.82 35.56 14.06
CA THR A 496 7.44 35.30 15.38
C THR A 496 7.43 36.52 16.32
N THR A 497 6.79 37.62 15.92
CA THR A 497 6.68 38.83 16.75
C THR A 497 5.87 38.51 18.00
N ASP A 498 6.40 38.82 19.18
CA ASP A 498 5.79 38.54 20.49
C ASP A 498 5.48 37.04 20.74
N MET A 499 6.16 36.15 20.00
CA MET A 499 6.14 34.70 20.19
C MET A 499 7.34 34.26 21.05
N THR A 500 7.10 33.54 22.13
CA THR A 500 8.16 32.91 22.93
C THR A 500 8.33 31.45 22.53
N ASN A 501 9.57 30.94 22.54
CA ASN A 501 9.93 29.59 22.08
C ASN A 501 9.61 29.32 20.59
N SER A 502 9.80 30.31 19.72
CA SER A 502 9.52 30.21 18.27
C SER A 502 10.33 29.15 17.50
N THR A 503 11.30 28.50 18.14
CA THR A 503 12.11 27.40 17.58
C THR A 503 11.68 26.03 18.08
N THR A 504 10.55 25.93 18.79
CA THR A 504 9.92 24.66 19.18
C THR A 504 8.60 24.50 18.44
N LEU A 505 8.07 23.27 18.41
CA LEU A 505 6.71 23.00 17.95
C LEU A 505 5.63 23.42 18.97
N THR A 506 6.05 24.00 20.11
CA THR A 506 5.16 24.43 21.20
C THR A 506 5.38 25.89 21.61
N PRO A 507 5.30 26.87 20.69
CA PRO A 507 5.51 28.28 21.03
C PRO A 507 4.32 28.88 21.79
N THR A 508 4.54 29.96 22.54
CA THR A 508 3.46 30.74 23.20
C THR A 508 3.30 32.09 22.52
N VAL A 509 2.06 32.52 22.30
CA VAL A 509 1.70 33.80 21.66
C VAL A 509 0.67 34.56 22.50
N CYS A 510 0.73 35.90 22.51
CA CYS A 510 -0.19 36.76 23.27
C CYS A 510 -0.80 37.87 22.38
N PRO A 511 -1.66 37.54 21.40
CA PRO A 511 -2.11 38.49 20.40
C PRO A 511 -3.06 39.56 20.96
N THR A 512 -2.88 40.82 20.56
CA THR A 512 -3.79 41.94 20.89
C THR A 512 -4.85 42.21 19.82
N ALA A 513 -4.75 41.54 18.67
CA ALA A 513 -5.71 41.55 17.57
C ALA A 513 -5.70 40.16 16.90
N THR A 514 -6.78 39.79 16.22
CA THR A 514 -6.87 38.49 15.53
C THR A 514 -5.67 38.29 14.62
N GLN A 515 -4.94 37.19 14.83
CA GLN A 515 -3.68 36.91 14.14
C GLN A 515 -3.65 35.45 13.71
N THR A 516 -3.23 35.22 12.47
CA THR A 516 -2.91 33.88 11.95
C THR A 516 -1.41 33.65 12.07
N TYR A 517 -1.04 32.47 12.58
CA TYR A 517 0.33 31.96 12.64
C TYR A 517 0.43 30.76 11.68
N THR A 518 1.50 30.71 10.92
CA THR A 518 1.80 29.68 9.93
C THR A 518 2.99 28.86 10.42
N LEU A 519 2.83 27.54 10.52
CA LEU A 519 3.91 26.58 10.66
C LEU A 519 4.29 26.11 9.25
N THR A 520 5.53 26.35 8.83
CA THR A 520 6.07 25.87 7.55
C THR A 520 7.13 24.84 7.82
N ALA A 521 7.03 23.65 7.22
CA ALA A 521 8.07 22.64 7.25
C ALA A 521 8.64 22.36 5.86
N THR A 522 9.92 22.05 5.83
CA THR A 522 10.70 21.72 4.65
C THR A 522 11.54 20.48 4.96
N ASP A 523 11.62 19.54 4.03
CA ASP A 523 12.47 18.37 4.17
C ASP A 523 13.96 18.75 4.13
N SER A 524 14.82 17.83 4.53
CA SER A 524 16.26 18.08 4.63
C SER A 524 16.94 18.34 3.28
N ASN A 525 16.33 17.90 2.18
CA ASN A 525 16.84 18.05 0.82
C ASN A 525 16.16 19.21 0.05
N ASN A 526 15.30 19.99 0.72
CA ASN A 526 14.56 21.13 0.16
C ASN A 526 13.70 20.79 -1.07
N CYS A 527 13.22 19.56 -1.15
CA CYS A 527 12.38 19.04 -2.21
C CYS A 527 10.92 19.44 -2.06
N VAL A 528 10.43 19.47 -0.82
CA VAL A 528 9.02 19.74 -0.51
C VAL A 528 8.94 20.75 0.62
N THR A 529 7.99 21.66 0.52
CA THR A 529 7.66 22.59 1.60
C THR A 529 6.15 22.65 1.75
N VAL A 530 5.67 22.35 2.95
CA VAL A 530 4.25 22.37 3.30
C VAL A 530 4.06 23.33 4.46
N SER A 531 2.89 23.94 4.53
CA SER A 531 2.54 24.85 5.62
C SER A 531 1.12 24.62 6.09
N ASP A 532 0.91 24.78 7.40
CA ASP A 532 -0.40 24.82 8.02
C ASP A 532 -0.58 26.08 8.87
N ASN A 533 -1.82 26.49 9.08
CA ASN A 533 -2.19 27.74 9.71
C ASN A 533 -3.07 27.53 10.95
N VAL A 534 -2.71 28.21 12.04
CA VAL A 534 -3.58 28.39 13.21
C VAL A 534 -3.98 29.85 13.34
N THR A 535 -5.27 30.12 13.44
CA THR A 535 -5.83 31.47 13.64
C THR A 535 -6.30 31.66 15.07
N ILE A 536 -5.72 32.66 15.74
CA ILE A 536 -6.12 33.08 17.07
C ILE A 536 -7.02 34.31 16.93
N THR A 537 -8.31 34.13 17.20
CA THR A 537 -9.32 35.18 17.09
C THR A 537 -9.38 35.99 18.37
N VAL A 538 -9.12 37.30 18.28
CA VAL A 538 -9.22 38.23 19.40
C VAL A 538 -10.57 38.93 19.34
N SER A 539 -11.48 38.57 20.25
CA SER A 539 -12.83 39.14 20.31
C SER A 539 -13.01 40.07 21.51
N SER A 540 -13.87 41.08 21.38
CA SER A 540 -14.17 42.01 22.48
C SER A 540 -14.92 41.28 23.60
N CYS A 541 -14.28 41.15 24.76
CA CYS A 541 -14.90 40.59 25.95
C CYS A 541 -15.87 41.64 26.56
N THR A 542 -17.09 41.25 26.93
CA THR A 542 -18.10 42.15 27.49
C THR A 542 -17.61 42.75 28.81
N SER A 543 -17.64 44.08 28.96
CA SER A 543 -17.23 44.76 30.19
C SER A 543 -18.22 44.53 31.34
N CYS A 544 -17.70 44.42 32.57
CA CYS A 544 -18.48 44.22 33.79
C CYS A 544 -19.45 45.39 34.06
N SER A 545 -20.65 45.09 34.59
CA SER A 545 -21.63 46.08 35.08
C SER A 545 -22.22 45.63 36.43
N ILE A 546 -22.34 46.54 37.40
CA ILE A 546 -23.16 46.35 38.61
C ILE A 546 -24.53 46.99 38.38
N ASP A 547 -25.54 46.17 38.17
CA ASP A 547 -26.87 46.56 37.72
C ASP A 547 -27.77 47.08 38.87
N ALA A 548 -27.54 46.63 40.11
CA ALA A 548 -28.21 47.16 41.30
C ALA A 548 -27.42 46.94 42.61
N LEU A 549 -27.62 47.86 43.58
CA LEU A 549 -27.07 47.79 44.95
C LEU A 549 -28.08 48.33 45.97
N THR A 550 -28.65 47.47 46.82
CA THR A 550 -29.60 47.86 47.89
C THR A 550 -28.92 48.01 49.25
N ALA A 551 -29.56 48.70 50.21
CA ALA A 551 -29.01 48.97 51.55
C ALA A 551 -30.13 49.03 52.62
N ASP A 552 -30.27 47.98 53.42
CA ASP A 552 -31.35 47.77 54.40
C ASP A 552 -30.80 47.63 55.83
N THR A 553 -31.28 48.45 56.79
CA THR A 553 -30.74 48.50 58.17
C THR A 553 -31.57 47.72 59.19
N SER A 554 -30.93 47.04 60.14
CA SER A 554 -31.56 46.47 61.33
C SER A 554 -31.88 47.52 62.40
N SER A 555 -32.62 47.15 63.45
CA SER A 555 -32.82 47.98 64.65
C SER A 555 -31.56 48.08 65.55
N CYS A 556 -31.50 49.08 66.46
CA CYS A 556 -30.44 49.24 67.48
C CYS A 556 -30.39 48.04 68.43
N ASN A 557 -29.23 47.42 68.55
CA ASN A 557 -28.94 46.41 69.56
C ASN A 557 -28.61 47.08 70.90
N SER A 558 -29.46 46.81 71.89
CA SER A 558 -29.41 47.41 73.23
C SER A 558 -28.30 46.91 74.12
N ALA A 559 -27.55 45.88 73.73
CA ALA A 559 -26.36 45.43 74.44
C ALA A 559 -25.09 46.20 74.02
N THR A 560 -25.02 46.62 72.75
CA THR A 560 -23.79 47.09 72.11
C THR A 560 -23.88 48.49 71.53
N ASN A 561 -25.07 49.08 71.48
CA ASN A 561 -25.32 50.37 70.84
C ASN A 561 -25.00 50.39 69.33
N THR A 562 -25.23 49.27 68.63
CA THR A 562 -24.89 49.07 67.22
C THR A 562 -26.06 48.49 66.41
N TYR A 563 -25.99 48.53 65.07
CA TYR A 563 -26.94 47.94 64.13
C TYR A 563 -26.21 47.18 63.00
N GLY A 564 -26.94 46.40 62.20
CA GLY A 564 -26.45 45.76 60.99
C GLY A 564 -27.03 46.38 59.71
N LEU A 565 -26.28 46.34 58.62
CA LEU A 565 -26.70 46.71 57.27
C LEU A 565 -26.63 45.47 56.37
N THR A 566 -27.70 45.13 55.66
CA THR A 566 -27.74 44.08 54.64
C THR A 566 -28.09 44.66 53.27
N GLY A 567 -27.75 43.99 52.18
CA GLY A 567 -28.19 44.39 50.85
C GLY A 567 -27.90 43.34 49.78
N ASN A 568 -28.41 43.55 48.57
CA ASN A 568 -28.22 42.69 47.42
C ASN A 568 -27.50 43.43 46.29
N ILE A 569 -26.59 42.73 45.61
CA ILE A 569 -25.79 43.20 44.47
C ILE A 569 -26.14 42.31 43.27
N THR A 570 -26.77 42.89 42.25
CA THR A 570 -26.91 42.23 40.94
C THR A 570 -25.90 42.81 39.98
N PHE A 571 -25.19 41.96 39.26
CA PHE A 571 -24.19 42.35 38.25
C PHE A 571 -24.21 41.41 37.05
N SER A 572 -23.65 41.87 35.94
CA SER A 572 -23.52 41.14 34.69
C SER A 572 -22.06 41.18 34.22
N ASN A 573 -21.57 40.07 33.64
CA ASN A 573 -20.19 39.92 33.16
C ASN A 573 -19.10 40.20 34.23
N PRO A 574 -19.15 39.59 35.44
CA PRO A 574 -18.12 39.82 36.46
C PRO A 574 -16.75 39.28 35.98
N PRO A 575 -15.62 39.89 36.39
CA PRO A 575 -14.28 39.37 36.09
C PRO A 575 -14.10 37.94 36.62
N ALA A 576 -13.37 37.08 35.89
CA ALA A 576 -13.13 35.69 36.30
C ALA A 576 -12.18 35.56 37.52
N THR A 577 -11.45 36.63 37.84
CA THR A 577 -10.47 36.69 38.93
C THR A 577 -10.63 37.99 39.74
N GLY A 578 -9.87 38.15 40.82
CA GLY A 578 -9.96 39.30 41.71
C GLY A 578 -11.09 39.18 42.75
N THR A 579 -11.56 40.32 43.24
CA THR A 579 -12.47 40.40 44.39
C THR A 579 -13.55 41.46 44.19
N LEU A 580 -14.80 41.20 44.59
CA LEU A 580 -15.85 42.22 44.73
C LEU A 580 -15.85 42.74 46.16
N THR A 581 -15.52 44.01 46.38
CA THR A 581 -15.50 44.62 47.72
C THR A 581 -16.65 45.60 47.90
N VAL A 582 -17.45 45.38 48.92
CA VAL A 582 -18.50 46.28 49.41
C VAL A 582 -17.93 47.07 50.58
N THR A 583 -18.00 48.40 50.56
CA THR A 583 -17.48 49.28 51.61
C THR A 583 -18.52 50.29 52.02
N ASN A 584 -18.67 50.55 53.31
CA ASN A 584 -19.63 51.50 53.84
C ASN A 584 -18.95 52.67 54.54
N SER A 585 -19.41 53.89 54.25
CA SER A 585 -18.87 55.14 54.80
C SER A 585 -19.02 55.27 56.31
N CYS A 586 -19.99 54.59 56.92
CA CYS A 586 -20.21 54.57 58.37
C CYS A 586 -19.47 53.42 59.08
N GLY A 587 -18.59 52.72 58.36
CA GLY A 587 -17.78 51.63 58.86
C GLY A 587 -18.21 50.29 58.28
N GLY A 588 -17.28 49.33 58.25
CA GLY A 588 -17.50 48.00 57.71
C GLY A 588 -17.22 47.88 56.21
N SER A 589 -16.65 46.74 55.83
CA SER A 589 -16.47 46.33 54.45
C SER A 589 -16.57 44.80 54.38
N GLN A 590 -17.00 44.27 53.25
CA GLN A 590 -17.07 42.84 52.96
C GLN A 590 -16.51 42.60 51.57
N THR A 591 -15.62 41.62 51.43
CA THR A 591 -15.00 41.24 50.17
C THR A 591 -15.45 39.84 49.78
N PHE A 592 -15.83 39.65 48.53
CA PHE A 592 -16.13 38.37 47.91
C PHE A 592 -15.00 38.03 46.92
N ASN A 593 -14.61 36.76 46.84
CA ASN A 593 -13.61 36.28 45.87
C ASN A 593 -14.32 35.58 44.70
N ALA A 594 -13.67 35.51 43.54
CA ALA A 594 -14.15 34.72 42.41
C ALA A 594 -14.27 33.22 42.77
N PRO A 595 -15.15 32.44 42.11
CA PRO A 595 -16.08 32.84 41.04
C PRO A 595 -17.30 33.60 41.56
N PHE A 596 -17.76 34.59 40.80
CA PHE A 596 -18.89 35.45 41.18
C PHE A 596 -20.19 34.99 40.54
N THR A 597 -21.23 34.80 41.35
CA THR A 597 -22.59 34.47 40.86
C THR A 597 -23.55 35.59 41.24
N SER A 598 -24.21 36.19 40.25
CA SER A 598 -25.19 37.26 40.46
C SER A 598 -26.58 36.66 40.73
N PRO A 599 -27.34 37.11 41.76
CA PRO A 599 -27.02 38.19 42.71
C PRO A 599 -26.18 37.72 43.92
N ILE A 600 -25.39 38.63 44.51
CA ILE A 600 -24.68 38.42 45.78
C ILE A 600 -25.33 39.24 46.89
N ASN A 601 -25.60 38.63 48.04
CA ASN A 601 -26.03 39.34 49.24
C ASN A 601 -24.83 39.72 50.12
N TYR A 602 -24.85 40.91 50.72
CA TYR A 602 -23.83 41.37 51.66
C TYR A 602 -24.45 41.76 53.01
N THR A 603 -23.64 41.67 54.06
CA THR A 603 -24.01 41.99 55.44
C THR A 603 -22.83 42.65 56.15
N LEU A 604 -23.03 43.84 56.69
CA LEU A 604 -22.09 44.59 57.53
C LEU A 604 -22.69 44.77 58.93
N SER A 605 -22.09 44.14 59.94
CA SER A 605 -22.60 44.13 61.31
C SER A 605 -21.84 45.11 62.23
N ASN A 606 -22.39 45.37 63.41
CA ASN A 606 -21.78 46.20 64.47
C ASN A 606 -21.52 47.66 64.09
N LEU A 607 -22.34 48.22 63.21
CA LEU A 607 -22.27 49.64 62.83
C LEU A 607 -22.80 50.50 63.97
N PRO A 608 -22.19 51.66 64.30
CA PRO A 608 -22.62 52.49 65.41
C PRO A 608 -24.04 53.02 65.19
N ALA A 609 -24.94 52.76 66.14
CA ALA A 609 -26.32 53.27 66.09
C ALA A 609 -26.37 54.68 66.68
N ASP A 610 -26.07 55.68 65.86
CA ASP A 610 -25.97 57.11 66.22
C ASP A 610 -26.90 58.06 65.43
N GLY A 611 -27.65 57.55 64.45
CA GLY A 611 -28.54 58.35 63.60
C GLY A 611 -27.90 59.00 62.36
N ALA A 612 -26.64 58.70 62.02
CA ALA A 612 -25.90 59.33 60.92
C ALA A 612 -26.39 58.94 59.51
N ALA A 613 -26.12 59.78 58.49
CA ALA A 613 -26.32 59.47 57.07
C ALA A 613 -25.08 58.76 56.49
N CYS A 614 -25.30 57.69 55.72
CA CYS A 614 -24.28 56.72 55.30
C CYS A 614 -24.41 56.36 53.81
N SER A 615 -23.35 55.83 53.19
CA SER A 615 -23.35 55.30 51.83
C SER A 615 -22.59 53.97 51.73
N VAL A 616 -23.04 53.06 50.88
CA VAL A 616 -22.40 51.78 50.59
C VAL A 616 -21.98 51.70 49.12
N THR A 617 -20.77 51.23 48.86
CA THR A 617 -20.15 51.16 47.52
C THR A 617 -19.63 49.75 47.25
N ALA A 618 -19.97 49.15 46.11
CA ALA A 618 -19.45 47.86 45.65
C ALA A 618 -18.51 48.05 44.45
N VAL A 619 -17.33 47.43 44.45
CA VAL A 619 -16.28 47.56 43.40
C VAL A 619 -15.58 46.22 43.13
N PHE A 620 -15.40 45.84 41.86
CA PHE A 620 -14.52 44.71 41.50
C PHE A 620 -13.06 45.15 41.42
N SER A 621 -12.13 44.36 41.98
CA SER A 621 -10.70 44.70 41.99
C SER A 621 -9.98 44.38 40.68
N ALA A 622 -10.47 43.39 39.92
CA ALA A 622 -9.96 43.07 38.58
C ALA A 622 -10.54 43.99 37.48
N ASP A 623 -11.62 44.72 37.78
CA ASP A 623 -12.17 45.79 36.93
C ASP A 623 -12.67 46.94 37.82
N ALA A 624 -11.75 47.84 38.18
CA ALA A 624 -12.04 48.96 39.09
C ALA A 624 -13.06 49.97 38.52
N GLY A 625 -13.37 49.90 37.22
CA GLY A 625 -14.44 50.68 36.59
C GLY A 625 -15.84 50.13 36.89
N CYS A 626 -15.95 48.86 37.27
CA CYS A 626 -17.19 48.19 37.63
C CYS A 626 -17.56 48.49 39.10
N THR A 627 -18.12 49.68 39.33
CA THR A 627 -18.46 50.22 40.67
C THR A 627 -19.89 50.79 40.73
N GLN A 628 -20.56 50.61 41.87
CA GLN A 628 -21.87 51.22 42.15
C GLN A 628 -21.97 51.67 43.61
N THR A 629 -22.66 52.79 43.88
CA THR A 629 -22.88 53.35 45.24
C THR A 629 -24.36 53.60 45.52
N SER A 630 -24.79 53.40 46.77
CA SER A 630 -26.15 53.64 47.29
C SER A 630 -26.11 54.32 48.67
N ASN A 631 -27.14 55.12 49.04
CA ASN A 631 -27.16 55.94 50.26
C ASN A 631 -28.28 55.51 51.24
N TYR A 632 -28.06 55.58 52.56
CA TYR A 632 -29.02 55.21 53.62
C TYR A 632 -28.79 55.97 54.96
N THR A 633 -29.60 55.74 56.01
CA THR A 633 -29.48 56.40 57.35
C THR A 633 -29.43 55.38 58.51
N ALA A 634 -28.59 55.60 59.52
CA ALA A 634 -28.39 54.72 60.69
C ALA A 634 -29.46 54.85 61.80
N PRO A 635 -29.73 53.80 62.61
CA PRO A 635 -30.60 53.83 63.83
C PRO A 635 -29.97 54.53 65.06
N ALA A 636 -30.72 54.76 66.16
CA ALA A 636 -30.30 55.48 67.40
C ALA A 636 -30.08 54.58 68.66
N ALA A 637 -29.36 55.06 69.71
CA ALA A 637 -28.66 54.36 70.84
C ALA A 637 -29.41 53.68 72.08
N CYS A 638 -28.85 52.64 72.79
CA CYS A 638 -29.46 51.76 73.88
C CYS A 638 -28.48 50.87 74.87
N THR A 639 -28.72 50.52 76.23
CA THR A 639 -27.80 49.70 77.25
C THR A 639 -28.36 48.78 78.48
N PRO A 640 -27.77 47.58 78.97
CA PRO A 640 -28.25 46.55 80.03
C PRO A 640 -27.25 45.57 80.88
N SER A 641 -27.72 44.39 81.45
CA SER A 641 -27.15 43.33 82.42
C SER A 641 -26.36 42.07 81.88
N CYS A 642 -25.86 41.12 82.72
CA CYS A 642 -24.98 39.94 82.36
C CYS A 642 -25.62 38.84 81.49
N SER A 643 -24.86 38.35 80.48
CA SER A 643 -25.30 37.35 79.50
C SER A 643 -24.09 36.75 78.73
N ILE A 644 -24.07 35.44 78.48
CA ILE A 644 -23.32 34.88 77.34
C ILE A 644 -24.10 35.27 76.09
N THR A 645 -23.54 36.21 75.35
CA THR A 645 -24.20 36.89 74.23
C THR A 645 -24.01 36.19 72.90
N GLY A 646 -23.08 35.23 72.83
CA GLY A 646 -22.87 34.42 71.64
C GLY A 646 -21.92 33.27 71.91
N LEU A 647 -22.27 32.12 71.36
CA LEU A 647 -21.47 30.91 71.27
C LEU A 647 -21.53 30.52 69.80
N THR A 648 -20.39 30.53 69.12
CA THR A 648 -20.29 30.03 67.74
C THR A 648 -19.62 28.67 67.76
N VAL A 649 -19.96 27.82 66.79
CA VAL A 649 -19.31 26.53 66.57
C VAL A 649 -19.02 26.40 65.08
N LEU A 650 -17.78 26.04 64.77
CA LEU A 650 -17.23 25.76 63.45
C LEU A 650 -16.60 24.38 63.53
N THR A 651 -17.02 23.48 62.64
CA THR A 651 -16.41 22.18 62.47
C THR A 651 -15.39 22.23 61.34
N THR A 652 -14.29 21.48 61.45
CA THR A 652 -13.49 21.12 60.27
C THR A 652 -14.22 20.04 59.47
N GLY A 653 -13.85 19.87 58.20
CA GLY A 653 -14.17 18.63 57.47
C GLY A 653 -13.45 17.44 58.10
N CYS A 654 -13.83 16.21 57.70
CA CYS A 654 -13.13 15.02 58.17
C CYS A 654 -11.66 15.10 57.74
N ASP A 655 -10.75 14.78 58.65
CA ASP A 655 -9.39 14.47 58.27
C ASP A 655 -9.28 13.03 57.70
N ALA A 656 -8.07 12.65 57.28
CA ALA A 656 -7.79 11.33 56.71
C ALA A 656 -8.09 10.14 57.65
N ASN A 657 -8.35 10.40 58.93
CA ASN A 657 -8.67 9.39 59.94
C ASN A 657 -10.17 9.32 60.28
N GLY A 658 -11.02 10.15 59.65
CA GLY A 658 -12.46 10.20 59.94
C GLY A 658 -12.80 10.96 61.23
N GLU A 659 -11.89 11.81 61.73
CA GLU A 659 -12.12 12.69 62.88
C GLU A 659 -12.35 14.14 62.43
N TYR A 660 -12.94 14.95 63.31
CA TYR A 660 -13.10 16.38 63.10
C TYR A 660 -12.79 17.20 64.37
N THR A 661 -12.56 18.50 64.17
CA THR A 661 -12.31 19.47 65.24
C THR A 661 -13.47 20.45 65.30
N THR A 662 -13.97 20.77 66.49
CA THR A 662 -14.81 21.95 66.73
C THR A 662 -13.98 23.10 67.25
N SER A 663 -14.22 24.28 66.71
CA SER A 663 -13.67 25.53 67.22
C SER A 663 -14.76 26.60 67.22
N GLY A 664 -14.55 27.68 67.94
CA GLY A 664 -15.54 28.73 67.99
C GLY A 664 -15.19 29.82 68.96
N GLU A 665 -16.12 30.72 69.16
CA GLU A 665 -15.95 31.93 69.95
C GLU A 665 -17.09 32.04 70.96
N VAL A 666 -16.73 32.29 72.22
CA VAL A 666 -17.67 32.61 73.29
C VAL A 666 -17.58 34.10 73.59
N THR A 667 -18.64 34.85 73.30
CA THR A 667 -18.82 36.25 73.71
C THR A 667 -19.74 36.34 74.91
N PHE A 668 -19.41 37.22 75.84
CA PHE A 668 -20.18 37.44 77.05
C PHE A 668 -20.06 38.88 77.52
N THR A 669 -21.09 39.37 78.20
CA THR A 669 -21.14 40.70 78.80
C THR A 669 -21.39 40.60 80.30
N ASN A 670 -20.73 41.46 81.07
CA ASN A 670 -20.74 41.48 82.54
C ASN A 670 -20.42 40.11 83.21
N PRO A 671 -19.35 39.40 82.82
CA PRO A 671 -19.03 38.08 83.36
C PRO A 671 -18.86 38.11 84.89
N PRO A 672 -19.15 37.00 85.60
CA PRO A 672 -18.90 36.90 87.04
C PRO A 672 -17.43 37.16 87.39
N ALA A 673 -17.17 37.85 88.51
CA ALA A 673 -15.82 38.26 88.90
C ALA A 673 -14.88 37.11 89.34
N THR A 674 -15.39 35.88 89.52
CA THR A 674 -14.62 34.68 89.94
C THR A 674 -15.20 33.42 89.28
N GLY A 675 -14.44 32.33 89.17
CA GLY A 675 -14.86 31.06 88.55
C GLY A 675 -14.05 30.67 87.31
N ASN A 676 -14.59 29.76 86.50
CA ASN A 676 -14.06 29.35 85.20
C ASN A 676 -15.15 29.50 84.12
N LEU A 677 -14.74 29.71 82.88
CA LEU A 677 -15.55 29.41 81.70
C LEU A 677 -15.26 27.95 81.28
N VAL A 678 -16.30 27.15 81.16
CA VAL A 678 -16.22 25.74 80.73
C VAL A 678 -16.93 25.63 79.39
N ILE A 679 -16.28 25.00 78.40
CA ILE A 679 -16.84 24.65 77.10
C ILE A 679 -16.77 23.12 76.96
N GLU A 680 -17.90 22.48 76.69
CA GLU A 680 -18.06 21.02 76.65
C GLU A 680 -18.87 20.60 75.43
N ASP A 681 -18.49 19.49 74.77
CA ASP A 681 -19.29 18.85 73.72
C ASP A 681 -20.22 17.74 74.25
N CYS A 682 -21.12 17.26 73.40
CA CYS A 682 -22.07 16.19 73.72
C CYS A 682 -21.42 14.85 74.13
N ASN A 683 -20.14 14.64 73.78
CA ASN A 683 -19.38 13.42 74.06
C ASN A 683 -18.47 13.57 75.30
N GLY A 684 -18.54 14.71 76.00
CA GLY A 684 -17.82 14.99 77.24
C GLY A 684 -16.38 15.47 77.05
N ILE A 685 -15.99 15.90 75.84
CA ILE A 685 -14.70 16.53 75.57
C ILE A 685 -14.81 18.01 75.97
N GLN A 686 -13.89 18.47 76.83
CA GLN A 686 -13.99 19.79 77.46
C GLN A 686 -12.72 20.65 77.32
N GLN A 687 -12.92 21.97 77.27
CA GLN A 687 -11.91 23.00 77.48
C GLN A 687 -12.35 23.93 78.62
N THR A 688 -11.51 24.10 79.65
CA THR A 688 -11.80 24.95 80.82
C THR A 688 -10.76 26.06 80.98
N ILE A 689 -11.19 27.29 81.23
CA ILE A 689 -10.32 28.46 81.43
C ILE A 689 -10.75 29.30 82.64
N SER A 690 -9.80 29.83 83.42
CA SER A 690 -10.11 30.68 84.57
C SER A 690 -10.62 32.06 84.14
N VAL A 691 -11.61 32.63 84.86
CA VAL A 691 -12.11 33.99 84.56
C VAL A 691 -11.10 35.08 84.89
N ALA A 692 -10.05 34.77 85.67
CA ALA A 692 -8.98 35.70 85.99
C ALA A 692 -8.15 36.01 84.72
N GLY A 693 -8.41 37.17 84.11
CA GLY A 693 -7.78 37.59 82.86
C GLY A 693 -8.55 37.19 81.59
N LEU A 694 -9.77 36.68 81.73
CA LEU A 694 -10.63 36.31 80.60
C LEU A 694 -11.19 37.56 79.92
N VAL A 695 -11.00 37.67 78.61
CA VAL A 695 -11.57 38.71 77.76
C VAL A 695 -12.67 38.12 76.89
N SER A 696 -13.74 38.87 76.66
CA SER A 696 -14.75 38.52 75.66
C SER A 696 -14.42 39.27 74.37
N PRO A 697 -14.42 38.60 73.21
CA PRO A 697 -14.62 37.17 73.01
C PRO A 697 -13.46 36.27 73.46
N PHE A 698 -13.78 35.00 73.76
CA PHE A 698 -12.82 33.92 74.00
C PHE A 698 -12.93 32.82 72.94
N ASN A 699 -11.81 32.49 72.29
CA ASN A 699 -11.77 31.41 71.29
C ASN A 699 -11.49 30.05 71.93
N TYR A 700 -12.22 29.03 71.52
CA TYR A 700 -12.05 27.64 71.97
C TYR A 700 -11.77 26.69 70.80
N SER A 701 -11.15 25.55 71.09
CA SER A 701 -10.94 24.46 70.13
C SER A 701 -10.88 23.11 70.84
N LEU A 702 -11.70 22.16 70.37
CA LEU A 702 -11.79 20.78 70.82
C LEU A 702 -11.45 19.88 69.62
N THR A 703 -10.45 19.01 69.74
CA THR A 703 -9.96 18.12 68.67
C THR A 703 -10.26 16.65 68.99
N GLY A 704 -10.40 15.79 67.97
CA GLY A 704 -10.53 14.33 68.12
C GLY A 704 -11.97 13.83 68.27
N GLN A 705 -12.93 14.49 67.63
CA GLN A 705 -14.33 14.08 67.61
C GLN A 705 -14.61 13.15 66.43
N THR A 706 -15.48 12.15 66.60
CA THR A 706 -15.84 11.17 65.56
C THR A 706 -16.84 11.75 64.55
N ALA A 707 -16.51 11.77 63.25
CA ALA A 707 -17.39 12.28 62.20
C ALA A 707 -18.43 11.21 61.77
N ASP A 708 -19.49 11.04 62.57
CA ASP A 708 -20.52 10.00 62.39
C ASP A 708 -21.86 10.52 61.83
N GLY A 709 -21.96 11.82 61.52
CA GLY A 709 -23.18 12.45 61.05
C GLY A 709 -24.29 12.60 62.12
N ALA A 710 -24.05 12.24 63.38
CA ALA A 710 -25.02 12.38 64.45
C ALA A 710 -25.15 13.83 64.93
N ALA A 711 -26.29 14.16 65.54
CA ALA A 711 -26.49 15.48 66.15
C ALA A 711 -25.68 15.60 67.45
N CYS A 712 -24.94 16.69 67.61
CA CYS A 712 -24.15 17.02 68.81
C CYS A 712 -24.47 18.44 69.29
N ASP A 713 -24.01 18.82 70.48
CA ASP A 713 -24.12 20.17 71.03
C ASP A 713 -22.83 20.62 71.71
N ILE A 714 -22.58 21.93 71.72
CA ILE A 714 -21.56 22.58 72.54
C ILE A 714 -22.26 23.41 73.61
N THR A 715 -21.84 23.26 74.87
CA THR A 715 -22.32 24.07 76.00
C THR A 715 -21.20 24.91 76.58
N ALA A 716 -21.42 26.22 76.71
CA ALA A 716 -20.53 27.17 77.38
C ALA A 716 -21.21 27.78 78.61
N TYR A 717 -20.56 27.73 79.78
CA TYR A 717 -21.11 28.32 81.00
C TYR A 717 -20.02 28.80 81.97
N PHE A 718 -20.38 29.78 82.81
CA PHE A 718 -19.52 30.20 83.91
C PHE A 718 -19.78 29.37 85.16
N SER A 719 -18.74 28.76 85.72
CA SER A 719 -18.86 27.86 86.87
C SER A 719 -19.47 28.51 88.13
N ASN A 720 -19.36 29.84 88.28
CA ASN A 720 -19.84 30.58 89.46
C ASN A 720 -21.15 31.36 89.22
N ASP A 721 -21.63 31.39 87.98
CA ASP A 721 -23.00 31.75 87.65
C ASP A 721 -23.45 30.77 86.56
N ALA A 722 -23.79 29.56 86.98
CA ALA A 722 -24.19 28.49 86.07
C ALA A 722 -25.50 28.80 85.32
N THR A 723 -26.21 29.87 85.69
CA THR A 723 -27.36 30.38 84.93
C THR A 723 -26.92 31.26 83.74
N CYS A 724 -25.69 31.78 83.77
CA CYS A 724 -24.99 32.38 82.65
C CYS A 724 -24.40 31.27 81.77
N THR A 725 -25.30 30.60 81.04
CA THR A 725 -25.02 29.45 80.16
C THR A 725 -25.60 29.67 78.77
N GLN A 726 -24.98 29.06 77.77
CA GLN A 726 -25.51 28.96 76.42
C GLN A 726 -25.11 27.60 75.83
N THR A 727 -26.08 26.93 75.22
CA THR A 727 -25.88 25.66 74.50
C THR A 727 -26.25 25.87 73.04
N LEU A 728 -25.44 25.36 72.13
CA LEU A 728 -25.66 25.41 70.69
C LEU A 728 -25.53 24.00 70.09
N ALA A 729 -26.59 23.53 69.43
CA ALA A 729 -26.56 22.27 68.68
C ALA A 729 -25.87 22.46 67.32
N TYR A 730 -25.14 21.44 66.88
CA TYR A 730 -24.52 21.38 65.56
C TYR A 730 -24.50 19.94 65.01
N PRO A 731 -24.59 19.75 63.69
CA PRO A 731 -24.43 18.42 63.09
C PRO A 731 -22.94 18.03 63.02
N ALA A 732 -22.60 16.82 63.44
CA ALA A 732 -21.28 16.26 63.13
C ALA A 732 -21.14 16.06 61.61
N PRO A 733 -19.95 16.27 61.01
CA PRO A 733 -19.72 15.98 59.59
C PRO A 733 -19.93 14.48 59.26
N SER A 734 -20.32 14.16 58.03
CA SER A 734 -20.33 12.78 57.48
C SER A 734 -19.49 12.70 56.20
N CYS A 735 -18.71 11.64 56.05
CA CYS A 735 -17.83 11.43 54.90
C CYS A 735 -18.33 10.27 54.02
N ASN A 736 -19.13 10.62 53.01
CA ASN A 736 -19.64 9.67 52.01
C ASN A 736 -18.82 9.80 50.72
N CYS A 737 -18.56 8.68 50.05
CA CYS A 737 -17.98 8.69 48.70
C CYS A 737 -18.91 9.46 47.74
N ASN A 738 -18.33 10.30 46.89
CA ASN A 738 -19.05 11.04 45.87
C ASN A 738 -18.30 11.01 44.53
N ILE A 739 -19.02 10.83 43.43
CA ILE A 739 -18.51 11.08 42.07
C ILE A 739 -18.82 12.54 41.75
N ASP A 740 -17.78 13.37 41.72
CA ASP A 740 -17.88 14.83 41.58
C ASP A 740 -18.09 15.26 40.13
N ASN A 741 -17.48 14.54 39.18
CA ASN A 741 -17.64 14.76 37.75
C ASN A 741 -17.52 13.43 37.00
N PHE A 742 -18.34 13.24 35.96
CA PHE A 742 -18.29 12.07 35.09
C PHE A 742 -18.56 12.52 33.66
N THR A 743 -17.55 12.48 32.80
CA THR A 743 -17.66 12.85 31.39
C THR A 743 -17.53 11.61 30.52
N ALA A 744 -18.22 11.61 29.39
CA ALA A 744 -18.12 10.59 28.36
C ALA A 744 -18.16 11.28 26.99
N GLN A 745 -17.25 10.91 26.11
CA GLN A 745 -17.18 11.33 24.72
C GLN A 745 -17.27 10.09 23.84
N GLN A 746 -18.17 10.13 22.87
CA GLN A 746 -18.36 9.08 21.89
C GLN A 746 -17.36 9.26 20.74
N GLY A 747 -16.57 8.23 20.47
CA GLY A 747 -15.71 8.13 19.30
C GLY A 747 -16.50 7.87 18.02
N PHE A 748 -15.80 7.90 16.89
CA PHE A 748 -16.38 7.55 15.59
C PHE A 748 -16.76 6.08 15.54
N CYS A 749 -17.73 5.76 14.69
CA CYS A 749 -17.97 4.38 14.33
C CYS A 749 -16.82 3.86 13.46
N ASN A 750 -16.26 2.73 13.86
CA ASN A 750 -15.27 1.96 13.13
C ASN A 750 -15.98 1.11 12.08
N GLY A 751 -15.85 1.50 10.81
CA GLY A 751 -16.54 0.83 9.70
C GLY A 751 -15.98 -0.56 9.36
N VAL A 752 -14.85 -0.99 9.94
CA VAL A 752 -14.27 -2.33 9.73
C VAL A 752 -14.98 -3.39 10.57
N ASN A 753 -15.24 -3.08 11.85
CA ASN A 753 -15.84 -4.04 12.79
C ASN A 753 -17.23 -3.62 13.28
N ASN A 754 -17.76 -2.50 12.76
CA ASN A 754 -19.06 -1.93 13.13
C ASN A 754 -19.20 -1.66 14.64
N THR A 755 -18.13 -1.16 15.26
CA THR A 755 -18.11 -0.80 16.69
C THR A 755 -17.66 0.64 16.90
N PHE A 756 -17.90 1.20 18.08
CA PHE A 756 -17.39 2.51 18.49
C PHE A 756 -16.79 2.44 19.90
N GLU A 757 -16.02 3.47 20.26
CA GLU A 757 -15.40 3.61 21.58
C GLU A 757 -16.04 4.77 22.36
N LEU A 758 -16.09 4.62 23.69
CA LEU A 758 -16.42 5.70 24.63
C LEU A 758 -15.21 5.97 25.52
N GLU A 759 -14.83 7.24 25.66
CA GLU A 759 -13.73 7.67 26.52
C GLU A 759 -14.14 8.85 27.39
N GLY A 760 -13.43 9.08 28.50
CA GLY A 760 -13.71 10.23 29.34
C GLY A 760 -12.87 10.31 30.62
N THR A 761 -13.30 11.23 31.49
CA THR A 761 -12.69 11.46 32.81
C THR A 761 -13.73 11.29 33.89
N ILE A 762 -13.31 10.76 35.04
CA ILE A 762 -14.12 10.67 36.24
C ILE A 762 -13.36 11.25 37.43
N GLU A 763 -14.01 12.14 38.17
CA GLU A 763 -13.49 12.76 39.39
C GLU A 763 -14.36 12.32 40.57
N PHE A 764 -13.73 12.03 41.69
CA PHE A 764 -14.41 11.59 42.91
C PHE A 764 -13.69 12.06 44.18
N SER A 765 -14.47 12.17 45.25
CA SER A 765 -14.04 12.54 46.60
C SER A 765 -14.36 11.43 47.58
N PHE A 766 -13.46 11.20 48.54
CA PHE A 766 -13.55 10.14 49.55
C PHE A 766 -13.77 8.73 48.97
N PRO A 767 -12.99 8.29 47.96
CA PRO A 767 -13.14 6.95 47.39
C PRO A 767 -12.81 5.87 48.44
N PRO A 768 -13.43 4.68 48.37
CA PRO A 768 -13.07 3.56 49.22
C PRO A 768 -11.58 3.21 49.10
N ALA A 769 -10.94 2.83 50.22
CA ALA A 769 -9.51 2.49 50.22
C ALA A 769 -9.16 1.15 49.53
N THR A 770 -10.17 0.33 49.22
CA THR A 770 -10.04 -1.02 48.64
C THR A 770 -11.13 -1.26 47.60
N GLY A 771 -11.00 -2.31 46.78
CA GLY A 771 -12.00 -2.70 45.77
C GLY A 771 -11.62 -2.21 44.37
N THR A 772 -12.62 -2.08 43.52
CA THR A 772 -12.51 -1.70 42.09
C THR A 772 -13.49 -0.59 41.75
N LEU A 773 -13.14 0.26 40.80
CA LEU A 773 -14.05 1.14 40.09
C LEU A 773 -14.34 0.51 38.73
N THR A 774 -15.59 0.15 38.48
CA THR A 774 -16.02 -0.43 37.20
C THR A 774 -16.84 0.60 36.42
N ILE A 775 -16.49 0.83 35.16
CA ILE A 775 -17.29 1.60 34.20
C ILE A 775 -17.93 0.59 33.25
N THR A 776 -19.26 0.50 33.27
CA THR A 776 -20.05 -0.44 32.48
C THR A 776 -20.89 0.30 31.45
N VAL A 777 -20.74 -0.04 30.18
CA VAL A 777 -21.63 0.38 29.09
C VAL A 777 -22.62 -0.75 28.83
N ASN A 778 -23.92 -0.45 28.82
CA ASN A 778 -24.98 -1.41 28.54
C ASN A 778 -25.93 -0.85 27.46
N ASN A 779 -26.01 -1.52 26.31
CA ASN A 779 -26.87 -1.15 25.18
C ASN A 779 -28.17 -1.99 25.09
N GLY A 780 -28.47 -2.78 26.12
CA GLY A 780 -29.62 -3.68 26.17
C GLY A 780 -29.40 -5.05 25.51
N ALA A 781 -28.41 -5.19 24.62
CA ALA A 781 -28.01 -6.46 24.01
C ALA A 781 -26.77 -7.09 24.69
N GLY A 782 -25.85 -6.25 25.20
CA GLY A 782 -24.63 -6.67 25.87
C GLY A 782 -24.10 -5.63 26.87
N THR A 783 -23.06 -6.01 27.60
CA THR A 783 -22.35 -5.16 28.57
C THR A 783 -20.86 -5.13 28.28
N PHE A 784 -20.26 -3.95 28.32
CA PHE A 784 -18.85 -3.70 28.02
C PHE A 784 -18.24 -2.95 29.20
N ASP A 785 -17.18 -3.51 29.80
CA ASP A 785 -16.65 -3.04 31.08
C ASP A 785 -15.18 -2.64 30.98
N THR A 786 -14.83 -1.57 31.70
CA THR A 786 -13.44 -1.26 32.08
C THR A 786 -13.33 -1.27 33.60
N ILE A 787 -12.30 -1.96 34.12
CA ILE A 787 -12.09 -2.15 35.57
C ILE A 787 -10.80 -1.45 36.00
N ILE A 788 -10.91 -0.57 36.98
CA ILE A 788 -9.80 0.17 37.59
C ILE A 788 -9.61 -0.33 39.01
N ASN A 789 -8.39 -0.73 39.38
CA ASN A 789 -8.06 -1.26 40.71
C ASN A 789 -7.50 -0.16 41.63
N ALA A 790 -7.73 -0.28 42.94
CA ALA A 790 -7.11 0.61 43.93
C ALA A 790 -5.56 0.51 43.91
N PRO A 791 -4.81 1.59 44.23
CA PRO A 791 -5.27 2.88 44.74
C PRO A 791 -5.87 3.78 43.64
N PHE A 792 -6.96 4.45 43.96
CA PHE A 792 -7.69 5.32 43.03
C PHE A 792 -7.08 6.73 43.01
N ALA A 793 -6.84 7.28 41.82
CA ALA A 793 -6.44 8.67 41.61
C ALA A 793 -7.62 9.49 41.10
N SER A 794 -7.73 10.78 41.48
CA SER A 794 -8.79 11.68 41.02
C SER A 794 -8.13 12.98 40.53
N PRO A 795 -8.33 13.40 39.27
CA PRO A 795 -9.15 12.78 38.22
C PRO A 795 -8.58 11.44 37.69
N GLN A 796 -9.44 10.58 37.18
CA GLN A 796 -9.11 9.30 36.55
C GLN A 796 -9.63 9.26 35.10
N THR A 797 -8.80 8.85 34.14
CA THR A 797 -9.25 8.59 32.76
C THR A 797 -9.78 7.17 32.60
N TRP A 798 -10.69 6.98 31.65
CA TRP A 798 -11.26 5.68 31.30
C TRP A 798 -11.64 5.62 29.80
N SER A 799 -11.62 4.41 29.22
CA SER A 799 -12.21 4.14 27.90
C SER A 799 -12.83 2.73 27.86
N VAL A 800 -13.84 2.55 27.00
CA VAL A 800 -14.55 1.29 26.75
C VAL A 800 -14.75 1.14 25.24
N SER A 801 -14.18 0.10 24.65
CA SER A 801 -14.21 -0.17 23.20
C SER A 801 -15.02 -1.42 22.84
N GLY A 802 -15.23 -1.65 21.54
CA GLY A 802 -15.94 -2.83 21.02
C GLY A 802 -17.46 -2.77 21.15
N ILE A 803 -18.03 -1.58 21.34
CA ILE A 803 -19.47 -1.38 21.50
C ILE A 803 -20.12 -1.36 20.10
N PRO A 804 -21.12 -2.20 19.78
CA PRO A 804 -21.76 -2.22 18.47
C PRO A 804 -22.38 -0.89 18.08
N ALA A 805 -22.15 -0.45 16.84
CA ALA A 805 -22.79 0.72 16.26
C ALA A 805 -24.06 0.31 15.49
N ASP A 806 -25.19 0.27 16.20
CA ASP A 806 -26.47 -0.23 15.68
C ASP A 806 -27.62 0.79 15.85
N GLY A 807 -27.29 2.03 16.25
CA GLY A 807 -28.26 3.08 16.56
C GLY A 807 -29.05 2.86 17.86
N SER A 808 -28.73 1.85 18.67
CA SER A 808 -29.42 1.57 19.93
C SER A 808 -29.07 2.58 21.03
N ASN A 809 -29.97 2.73 22.01
CA ASN A 809 -29.67 3.54 23.20
C ASN A 809 -28.83 2.73 24.20
N TYR A 810 -27.84 3.38 24.81
CA TYR A 810 -27.00 2.78 25.84
C TYR A 810 -26.96 3.62 27.12
N SER A 811 -26.56 2.98 28.21
CA SER A 811 -26.26 3.62 29.51
C SER A 811 -24.82 3.32 29.92
N ILE A 812 -24.16 4.30 30.53
CA ILE A 812 -22.79 4.21 31.05
C ILE A 812 -22.88 4.35 32.56
N THR A 813 -22.46 3.36 33.33
CA THR A 813 -22.54 3.37 34.80
C THR A 813 -21.18 3.16 35.43
N ALA A 814 -20.72 4.10 36.23
CA ALA A 814 -19.53 3.99 37.07
C ALA A 814 -19.94 3.54 38.48
N THR A 815 -19.28 2.52 39.05
CA THR A 815 -19.58 2.03 40.42
C THR A 815 -18.33 1.55 41.14
N PHE A 816 -18.17 1.94 42.41
CA PHE A 816 -17.15 1.36 43.30
C PHE A 816 -17.65 0.07 43.95
N SER A 817 -16.89 -1.02 43.86
CA SER A 817 -17.30 -2.32 44.43
C SER A 817 -17.25 -2.38 45.95
N ALA A 818 -16.45 -1.53 46.60
CA ALA A 818 -16.39 -1.43 48.06
C ALA A 818 -17.37 -0.41 48.67
N ASP A 819 -17.98 0.44 47.85
CA ASP A 819 -19.11 1.31 48.22
C ASP A 819 -20.09 1.38 47.04
N ALA A 820 -20.97 0.39 46.95
CA ALA A 820 -21.92 0.26 45.86
C ALA A 820 -22.95 1.42 45.78
N GLY A 821 -23.04 2.26 46.81
CA GLY A 821 -23.84 3.49 46.77
C GLY A 821 -23.16 4.64 46.03
N CYS A 822 -21.84 4.57 45.84
CA CYS A 822 -21.05 5.53 45.09
C CYS A 822 -21.09 5.18 43.59
N THR A 823 -22.19 5.57 42.94
CA THR A 823 -22.47 5.28 41.54
C THR A 823 -22.91 6.53 40.77
N SER A 824 -22.61 6.58 39.49
CA SER A 824 -23.08 7.62 38.57
C SER A 824 -23.41 7.00 37.22
N THR A 825 -24.54 7.42 36.63
CA THR A 825 -25.02 6.89 35.35
C THR A 825 -25.27 8.01 34.35
N GLN A 826 -24.80 7.82 33.12
CA GLN A 826 -25.10 8.64 31.94
C GLN A 826 -25.79 7.79 30.87
N ASN A 827 -26.44 8.43 29.89
CA ASN A 827 -27.07 7.76 28.76
C ASN A 827 -26.60 8.36 27.44
N GLY A 828 -26.59 7.56 26.38
CA GLY A 828 -26.29 7.99 25.02
C GLY A 828 -27.02 7.13 23.98
N THR A 829 -26.78 7.43 22.70
CA THR A 829 -27.30 6.66 21.56
C THR A 829 -26.12 6.30 20.69
N ALA A 830 -25.97 5.00 20.40
CA ALA A 830 -24.92 4.50 19.53
C ALA A 830 -25.03 5.17 18.15
N PRO A 831 -23.90 5.35 17.43
CA PRO A 831 -23.96 5.66 16.01
C PRO A 831 -24.84 4.63 15.27
N PRO A 832 -25.54 5.02 14.20
CA PRO A 832 -26.12 4.07 13.25
C PRO A 832 -25.06 3.12 12.67
N ASP A 833 -25.51 1.98 12.12
CA ASP A 833 -24.65 1.05 11.38
C ASP A 833 -23.83 1.82 10.35
N CYS A 834 -22.54 1.58 10.38
CA CYS A 834 -21.56 2.33 9.62
C CYS A 834 -20.69 1.43 8.73
N SER A 835 -21.10 0.17 8.57
CA SER A 835 -20.49 -0.75 7.62
C SER A 835 -20.63 -0.22 6.19
N CYS A 836 -19.59 -0.40 5.37
CA CYS A 836 -19.67 0.00 3.97
C CYS A 836 -20.42 -1.05 3.14
N ALA A 837 -21.62 -0.71 2.67
CA ALA A 837 -22.46 -1.57 1.83
C ALA A 837 -22.08 -1.57 0.34
N ALA A 838 -21.05 -0.82 -0.06
CA ALA A 838 -20.66 -0.70 -1.46
C ALA A 838 -20.03 -2.00 -1.98
N GLN A 839 -20.54 -2.51 -3.10
CA GLN A 839 -19.99 -3.66 -3.82
C GLN A 839 -19.91 -3.29 -5.30
N ILE A 840 -18.74 -3.46 -5.89
CA ILE A 840 -18.50 -3.09 -7.28
C ILE A 840 -19.18 -4.03 -8.29
N GLY A 841 -19.61 -5.22 -7.85
CA GLY A 841 -20.19 -6.24 -8.73
C GLY A 841 -19.14 -6.92 -9.62
N THR A 842 -19.61 -7.57 -10.67
CA THR A 842 -18.79 -8.26 -11.68
C THR A 842 -18.92 -7.61 -13.05
N PHE A 843 -17.88 -7.76 -13.86
CA PHE A 843 -17.77 -7.15 -15.19
C PHE A 843 -17.30 -8.19 -16.18
N ASN A 844 -17.79 -8.09 -17.42
CA ASN A 844 -17.24 -8.83 -18.54
C ASN A 844 -16.44 -7.83 -19.39
N ALA A 845 -15.21 -8.17 -19.73
CA ALA A 845 -14.37 -7.35 -20.56
C ALA A 845 -14.02 -8.12 -21.83
N ASP A 846 -14.33 -7.53 -22.98
CA ASP A 846 -14.13 -8.10 -24.29
C ASP A 846 -13.34 -7.12 -25.18
N ILE A 847 -12.67 -7.66 -26.20
CA ILE A 847 -12.14 -6.87 -27.31
C ILE A 847 -13.03 -7.10 -28.53
N ILE A 848 -13.47 -6.00 -29.15
CA ILE A 848 -14.16 -6.01 -30.43
C ILE A 848 -13.19 -5.49 -31.48
N GLY A 849 -12.60 -6.39 -32.26
CA GLY A 849 -11.55 -5.99 -33.22
C GLY A 849 -10.82 -7.16 -33.88
N ASN A 850 -9.59 -6.89 -34.31
CA ASN A 850 -8.72 -7.84 -35.00
C ASN A 850 -7.69 -8.51 -34.07
N GLY A 851 -7.42 -7.95 -32.90
CA GLY A 851 -6.56 -8.55 -31.88
C GLY A 851 -7.05 -9.95 -31.48
N ILE A 852 -6.11 -10.90 -31.36
CA ILE A 852 -6.43 -12.30 -31.03
C ILE A 852 -6.00 -12.69 -29.61
N ASN A 853 -5.12 -11.92 -28.96
CA ASN A 853 -4.79 -12.10 -27.56
C ASN A 853 -5.66 -11.17 -26.70
N ASP A 854 -6.18 -11.73 -25.61
CA ASP A 854 -7.00 -10.98 -24.67
C ASP A 854 -6.22 -9.77 -24.13
N TYR A 855 -6.91 -8.63 -24.07
CA TYR A 855 -6.43 -7.34 -23.59
C TYR A 855 -5.23 -6.71 -24.34
N GLN A 856 -4.87 -7.22 -25.52
CA GLN A 856 -3.93 -6.57 -26.45
C GLN A 856 -4.68 -5.93 -27.62
N LEU A 857 -4.85 -4.60 -27.60
CA LEU A 857 -5.65 -3.90 -28.61
C LEU A 857 -4.80 -3.50 -29.82
N CYS A 858 -5.15 -4.02 -30.99
CA CYS A 858 -4.65 -3.49 -32.25
C CYS A 858 -5.18 -2.07 -32.48
N PHE A 859 -4.50 -1.30 -33.31
CA PHE A 859 -5.04 -0.03 -33.79
C PHE A 859 -6.38 -0.26 -34.50
N GLY A 860 -7.42 0.45 -34.06
CA GLY A 860 -8.80 0.30 -34.54
C GLY A 860 -9.66 -0.69 -33.77
N ASP A 861 -9.12 -1.42 -32.79
CA ASP A 861 -9.90 -2.30 -31.91
C ASP A 861 -10.59 -1.52 -30.80
N VAL A 862 -11.71 -2.05 -30.29
CA VAL A 862 -12.48 -1.46 -29.19
C VAL A 862 -12.38 -2.34 -27.95
N LEU A 863 -11.96 -1.76 -26.83
CA LEU A 863 -12.13 -2.34 -25.50
C LEU A 863 -13.58 -2.10 -25.07
N ASP A 864 -14.30 -3.16 -24.75
CA ASP A 864 -15.69 -3.11 -24.30
C ASP A 864 -15.80 -3.81 -22.94
N ILE A 865 -16.08 -3.04 -21.89
CA ILE A 865 -16.28 -3.55 -20.52
C ILE A 865 -17.72 -3.29 -20.14
N THR A 866 -18.44 -4.36 -19.83
CA THR A 866 -19.87 -4.32 -19.52
C THR A 866 -20.15 -4.80 -18.11
N SER A 867 -21.00 -4.08 -17.38
CA SER A 867 -21.40 -4.49 -16.03
C SER A 867 -22.45 -5.60 -16.08
N ASN A 868 -22.32 -6.59 -15.18
CA ASN A 868 -23.35 -7.61 -14.97
C ASN A 868 -24.54 -7.11 -14.11
N ASN A 869 -24.55 -5.82 -13.72
CA ASN A 869 -25.60 -5.18 -12.93
C ASN A 869 -25.85 -5.82 -11.54
N ASP A 870 -24.80 -6.36 -10.93
CA ASP A 870 -24.78 -7.00 -9.61
C ASP A 870 -23.99 -6.18 -8.56
N TYR A 871 -23.94 -4.85 -8.76
CA TYR A 871 -23.29 -3.90 -7.87
C TYR A 871 -24.26 -3.31 -6.82
N SER A 872 -23.71 -2.80 -5.71
CA SER A 872 -24.39 -1.95 -4.73
C SER A 872 -23.60 -0.69 -4.48
N TYR A 873 -24.29 0.45 -4.46
CA TYR A 873 -23.66 1.74 -4.20
C TYR A 873 -23.45 2.00 -2.70
N PRO A 874 -22.54 2.91 -2.32
CA PRO A 874 -22.47 3.43 -0.97
C PRO A 874 -23.82 4.03 -0.55
N ASP A 875 -24.25 3.83 0.69
CA ASP A 875 -25.49 4.44 1.21
C ASP A 875 -25.34 5.95 1.41
N GLU A 876 -26.47 6.67 1.41
CA GLU A 876 -26.49 8.13 1.64
C GLU A 876 -26.04 8.48 3.07
N ALA A 877 -25.00 9.31 3.19
CA ALA A 877 -24.56 9.85 4.47
C ALA A 877 -25.50 10.97 4.92
N THR A 878 -26.24 10.72 6.00
CA THR A 878 -27.28 11.64 6.50
C THR A 878 -26.86 12.46 7.72
N ALA A 879 -25.71 12.17 8.33
CA ALA A 879 -25.26 12.81 9.56
C ALA A 879 -23.71 12.83 9.69
N PRO A 880 -23.02 13.91 9.27
CA PRO A 880 -23.55 15.13 8.65
C PRO A 880 -23.86 14.93 7.15
N PRO A 881 -24.96 15.52 6.63
CA PRO A 881 -25.25 15.47 5.19
C PRO A 881 -24.19 16.22 4.39
N ILE A 882 -23.96 15.78 3.15
CA ILE A 882 -22.97 16.40 2.27
C ILE A 882 -23.30 17.89 2.01
N PRO A 883 -22.33 18.83 2.18
CA PRO A 883 -22.59 20.25 1.98
C PRO A 883 -22.90 20.60 0.51
N ALA A 884 -23.91 21.44 0.26
CA ALA A 884 -24.19 21.97 -1.08
C ALA A 884 -22.96 22.73 -1.63
N PRO A 885 -22.62 22.63 -2.93
CA PRO A 885 -23.47 22.17 -4.05
C PRO A 885 -23.46 20.65 -4.32
N TYR A 886 -22.72 19.87 -3.53
CA TYR A 886 -22.61 18.43 -3.69
C TYR A 886 -23.87 17.71 -3.21
N GLY A 887 -24.15 16.53 -3.77
CA GLY A 887 -25.34 15.74 -3.46
C GLY A 887 -25.05 14.25 -3.37
N TYR A 888 -26.11 13.44 -3.32
CA TYR A 888 -26.03 11.99 -3.41
C TYR A 888 -26.55 11.57 -4.79
N ASN A 889 -25.62 11.29 -5.71
CA ASN A 889 -25.90 10.85 -7.08
C ASN A 889 -25.03 9.62 -7.38
N PRO A 890 -25.35 8.46 -6.76
CA PRO A 890 -24.52 7.29 -6.85
C PRO A 890 -24.50 6.73 -8.27
N GLY A 891 -23.37 6.13 -8.65
CA GLY A 891 -23.18 5.54 -9.97
C GLY A 891 -21.83 4.84 -10.10
N LEU A 892 -21.61 4.17 -11.23
CA LEU A 892 -20.32 3.59 -11.58
C LEU A 892 -19.45 4.56 -12.40
N ALA A 893 -18.15 4.37 -12.30
CA ALA A 893 -17.19 4.94 -13.23
C ALA A 893 -16.01 3.98 -13.43
N TYR A 894 -15.18 4.30 -14.41
CA TYR A 894 -13.94 3.58 -14.69
C TYR A 894 -12.77 4.52 -14.49
N LEU A 895 -11.88 4.18 -13.58
CA LEU A 895 -10.60 4.85 -13.39
C LEU A 895 -9.59 4.33 -14.41
N ILE A 896 -8.60 5.15 -14.72
CA ILE A 896 -7.52 4.83 -15.64
C ILE A 896 -6.17 5.09 -14.95
N TYR A 897 -5.27 4.12 -15.03
CA TYR A 897 -3.95 4.17 -14.39
C TYR A 897 -2.81 3.83 -15.36
N SER A 898 -1.63 4.44 -15.18
CA SER A 898 -0.40 4.18 -15.95
C SER A 898 0.45 3.02 -15.41
N CYS A 899 0.14 2.53 -14.22
CA CYS A 899 0.71 1.35 -13.58
C CYS A 899 -0.40 0.64 -12.76
N PRO A 900 -0.20 -0.60 -12.30
CA PRO A 900 -1.17 -1.24 -11.42
C PRO A 900 -1.53 -0.30 -10.27
N PRO A 901 -2.83 -0.11 -9.95
CA PRO A 901 -3.25 0.84 -8.92
C PRO A 901 -2.59 0.47 -7.59
N THR A 902 -1.78 1.39 -7.08
CA THR A 902 -1.25 1.34 -5.73
C THR A 902 -2.29 1.98 -4.82
N ILE A 903 -3.39 1.26 -4.57
CA ILE A 903 -4.47 1.76 -3.72
C ILE A 903 -3.83 2.27 -2.43
N GLY A 904 -3.90 3.59 -2.21
CA GLY A 904 -3.30 4.23 -1.06
C GLY A 904 -3.82 3.59 0.22
N THR A 905 -2.92 3.08 1.05
CA THR A 905 -3.20 2.52 2.37
C THR A 905 -3.47 3.59 3.43
N PHE A 906 -3.79 4.84 3.01
CA PHE A 906 -4.07 5.96 3.92
C PHE A 906 -5.43 6.58 3.67
N PRO A 907 -6.20 6.86 4.74
CA PRO A 907 -7.24 7.86 4.66
C PRO A 907 -6.58 9.21 4.39
N SER A 908 -6.91 9.82 3.26
CA SER A 908 -6.60 11.23 3.05
C SER A 908 -7.33 12.07 4.11
N SER A 909 -6.75 13.19 4.53
CA SER A 909 -7.45 14.16 5.40
C SER A 909 -8.72 14.73 4.75
N ASP A 910 -8.84 14.58 3.43
CA ASP A 910 -10.07 14.76 2.68
C ASP A 910 -10.83 13.42 2.62
N THR A 911 -11.81 13.27 3.52
CA THR A 911 -12.74 12.13 3.57
C THR A 911 -13.55 11.93 2.28
N ASN A 912 -13.42 12.86 1.32
CA ASN A 912 -14.24 12.90 0.12
C ASN A 912 -13.52 12.43 -1.16
N GLN A 913 -12.18 12.34 -1.17
CA GLN A 913 -11.38 12.14 -2.39
C GLN A 913 -10.03 11.41 -2.20
N VAL A 914 -10.02 10.17 -1.71
CA VAL A 914 -8.77 9.43 -1.36
C VAL A 914 -7.95 8.93 -2.57
N ILE A 915 -8.60 8.71 -3.71
CA ILE A 915 -7.99 8.03 -4.87
C ILE A 915 -7.02 8.94 -5.65
N THR A 916 -7.15 10.25 -5.54
CA THR A 916 -6.34 11.24 -6.28
C THR A 916 -4.86 11.29 -5.86
N ASN A 917 -4.48 10.59 -4.79
CA ASN A 917 -3.10 10.50 -4.31
C ASN A 917 -2.33 9.28 -4.87
N ASP A 918 -2.98 8.42 -5.65
CA ASP A 918 -2.29 7.32 -6.33
C ASP A 918 -1.42 7.89 -7.47
N PRO A 919 -0.08 7.73 -7.43
CA PRO A 919 0.83 8.29 -8.43
C PRO A 919 0.64 7.66 -9.82
N CYS A 920 0.00 6.49 -9.90
CA CYS A 920 -0.35 5.82 -11.14
C CYS A 920 -1.70 6.30 -11.69
N LEU A 921 -2.54 7.01 -10.92
CA LEU A 921 -3.85 7.43 -11.39
C LEU A 921 -3.72 8.53 -12.45
N LEU A 922 -4.20 8.23 -13.65
CA LEU A 922 -4.31 9.20 -14.74
C LEU A 922 -5.64 9.98 -14.69
N GLY A 923 -6.68 9.38 -14.12
CA GLY A 923 -7.96 10.05 -13.85
C GLY A 923 -9.17 9.11 -13.98
N VAL A 924 -10.31 9.69 -14.36
CA VAL A 924 -11.55 8.95 -14.68
C VAL A 924 -11.65 8.83 -16.21
N ALA A 925 -11.71 7.60 -16.72
CA ALA A 925 -11.90 7.31 -18.14
C ALA A 925 -13.32 7.63 -18.60
N THR A 926 -14.33 7.14 -17.87
CA THR A 926 -15.75 7.43 -18.15
C THR A 926 -16.61 7.29 -16.89
N PHE A 927 -17.77 7.94 -16.88
CA PHE A 927 -18.86 7.68 -15.93
C PHE A 927 -19.95 6.86 -16.61
N GLY A 928 -20.52 5.89 -15.90
CA GLY A 928 -21.53 4.97 -16.40
C GLY A 928 -21.19 3.51 -16.12
N ASP A 929 -22.16 2.64 -16.36
CA ASP A 929 -22.08 1.22 -16.03
C ASP A 929 -21.13 0.46 -16.97
N ASP A 930 -20.99 0.92 -18.21
CA ASP A 930 -20.19 0.29 -19.26
C ASP A 930 -19.10 1.24 -19.77
N LEU A 931 -17.96 0.68 -20.21
CA LEU A 931 -16.85 1.39 -20.83
C LEU A 931 -16.65 0.87 -22.26
N SER A 932 -16.59 1.77 -23.24
CA SER A 932 -16.27 1.41 -24.62
C SER A 932 -15.23 2.39 -25.18
N LEU A 933 -14.04 1.91 -25.50
CA LEU A 933 -12.90 2.73 -25.93
C LEU A 933 -12.22 2.17 -27.17
N LEU A 934 -12.07 3.02 -28.20
CA LEU A 934 -11.36 2.70 -29.43
C LEU A 934 -9.85 2.97 -29.26
N ASN A 935 -9.00 2.04 -29.68
CA ASN A 935 -7.58 2.31 -29.87
C ASN A 935 -7.36 3.13 -31.15
N ASP A 936 -7.42 4.45 -31.02
CA ASP A 936 -7.14 5.44 -32.09
C ASP A 936 -5.86 6.25 -31.85
N LEU A 937 -5.04 5.83 -30.89
CA LEU A 937 -3.83 6.52 -30.44
C LEU A 937 -4.06 7.93 -29.85
N GLY A 938 -5.28 8.32 -29.43
CA GLY A 938 -5.45 9.66 -28.85
C GLY A 938 -6.81 10.13 -28.30
N SER A 939 -7.80 9.28 -28.04
CA SER A 939 -9.11 9.73 -27.55
C SER A 939 -9.27 9.83 -26.02
N VAL A 940 -8.34 9.28 -25.21
CA VAL A 940 -8.38 9.35 -23.73
C VAL A 940 -7.20 10.16 -23.17
N GLY A 941 -7.14 11.46 -23.48
CA GLY A 941 -6.27 12.43 -22.77
C GLY A 941 -4.74 12.36 -22.99
N ALA A 942 -4.19 11.26 -23.53
CA ALA A 942 -2.79 11.12 -23.93
C ALA A 942 -2.63 10.01 -25.01
N PRO A 943 -1.60 10.04 -25.87
CA PRO A 943 -1.30 8.94 -26.77
C PRO A 943 -0.71 7.77 -25.96
N PHE A 944 -1.48 6.70 -25.74
CA PHE A 944 -1.01 5.45 -25.14
C PHE A 944 -0.33 4.57 -26.18
N ASN A 945 0.67 5.10 -26.88
CA ASN A 945 1.45 4.26 -27.79
C ASN A 945 2.40 3.38 -26.95
N ASN A 946 2.38 2.07 -27.19
CA ASN A 946 3.33 1.15 -26.55
C ASN A 946 3.26 1.24 -25.00
N SER A 947 2.06 1.18 -24.45
CA SER A 947 1.84 1.29 -22.99
C SER A 947 0.74 0.35 -22.53
N THR A 948 0.98 -0.31 -21.40
CA THR A 948 -0.07 -0.99 -20.64
C THR A 948 -0.75 0.01 -19.74
N VAL A 949 -2.09 0.06 -19.82
CA VAL A 949 -2.93 0.95 -19.03
C VAL A 949 -3.93 0.10 -18.26
N TYR A 950 -4.25 0.49 -17.03
CA TYR A 950 -5.16 -0.29 -16.18
C TYR A 950 -6.49 0.44 -16.05
N TYR A 951 -7.58 -0.24 -16.38
CA TYR A 951 -8.94 0.23 -16.16
C TYR A 951 -9.51 -0.41 -14.90
N VAL A 952 -10.03 0.39 -13.99
CA VAL A 952 -10.53 -0.09 -12.69
C VAL A 952 -11.95 0.42 -12.50
N PRO A 953 -12.96 -0.46 -12.50
CA PRO A 953 -14.32 -0.03 -12.20
C PRO A 953 -14.44 0.36 -10.72
N ILE A 954 -15.22 1.38 -10.42
CA ILE A 954 -15.43 1.90 -9.06
C ILE A 954 -16.86 2.40 -8.83
N THR A 955 -17.38 2.23 -7.61
CA THR A 955 -18.62 2.88 -7.15
C THR A 955 -18.37 4.28 -6.65
N PHE A 956 -19.24 5.23 -7.04
CA PHE A 956 -19.20 6.62 -6.61
C PHE A 956 -20.36 6.97 -5.69
N TYR A 957 -20.10 7.92 -4.80
CA TYR A 957 -21.12 8.59 -3.99
C TYR A 957 -21.83 9.72 -4.76
N ASP A 958 -21.07 10.53 -5.52
CA ASP A 958 -21.61 11.59 -6.38
C ASP A 958 -20.84 11.66 -7.71
N THR A 959 -21.40 11.01 -8.74
CA THR A 959 -20.83 11.00 -10.10
C THR A 959 -20.86 12.36 -10.79
N LEU A 960 -21.75 13.28 -10.38
CA LEU A 960 -21.85 14.61 -11.01
C LEU A 960 -20.70 15.52 -10.62
N ASN A 961 -20.16 15.34 -9.41
CA ASN A 961 -19.11 16.18 -8.84
C ASN A 961 -17.78 15.45 -8.61
N GLY A 962 -17.69 14.18 -9.02
CA GLY A 962 -16.46 13.39 -8.92
C GLY A 962 -16.10 12.97 -7.49
N ILE A 963 -17.10 12.73 -6.63
CA ILE A 963 -16.89 12.32 -5.24
C ILE A 963 -17.03 10.81 -5.14
N TYR A 964 -15.90 10.14 -4.91
CA TYR A 964 -15.80 8.68 -4.84
C TYR A 964 -16.49 8.13 -3.59
N SER A 965 -16.24 8.76 -2.44
CA SER A 965 -16.78 8.36 -1.14
C SER A 965 -17.11 9.59 -0.34
N TYR A 966 -18.16 9.53 0.47
CA TYR A 966 -18.46 10.53 1.48
C TYR A 966 -19.05 9.77 2.67
N THR A 967 -18.33 9.70 3.79
CA THR A 967 -18.74 8.94 4.97
C THR A 967 -18.73 9.81 6.23
N ASN A 968 -19.47 9.36 7.24
CA ASN A 968 -19.40 9.89 8.61
C ASN A 968 -18.59 8.97 9.53
N THR A 969 -17.70 8.15 8.97
CA THR A 969 -16.91 7.12 9.65
C THR A 969 -15.41 7.40 9.50
N ASN A 970 -14.58 6.60 10.15
CA ASN A 970 -13.12 6.67 10.00
C ASN A 970 -12.59 5.94 8.74
N ILE A 971 -13.47 5.39 7.89
CA ILE A 971 -13.09 4.71 6.64
C ILE A 971 -13.88 5.27 5.46
N THR A 972 -13.30 5.22 4.26
CA THR A 972 -14.02 5.52 3.03
C THR A 972 -14.99 4.41 2.65
N CYS A 973 -16.09 4.75 1.98
CA CYS A 973 -17.05 3.77 1.45
C CYS A 973 -17.18 3.91 -0.06
N PHE A 974 -16.37 3.12 -0.77
CA PHE A 974 -16.43 2.86 -2.20
C PHE A 974 -15.91 1.43 -2.41
N SER A 975 -16.22 0.83 -3.55
CA SER A 975 -15.74 -0.50 -3.91
C SER A 975 -15.11 -0.42 -5.30
N MET A 976 -13.91 -0.97 -5.44
CA MET A 976 -13.20 -1.06 -6.72
C MET A 976 -13.13 -2.51 -7.18
N GLY A 977 -13.25 -2.74 -8.48
CA GLY A 977 -13.10 -4.06 -9.07
C GLY A 977 -11.64 -4.36 -9.40
N SER A 978 -11.41 -5.57 -9.89
CA SER A 978 -10.08 -5.99 -10.32
C SER A 978 -9.57 -5.06 -11.44
N PRO A 979 -8.31 -4.63 -11.40
CA PRO A 979 -7.70 -3.87 -12.48
C PRO A 979 -7.65 -4.71 -13.77
N ILE A 980 -8.12 -4.13 -14.87
CA ILE A 980 -8.07 -4.75 -16.20
C ILE A 980 -6.89 -4.11 -16.93
N ALA A 981 -5.79 -4.87 -17.03
CA ALA A 981 -4.57 -4.44 -17.71
C ALA A 981 -4.74 -4.55 -19.22
N VAL A 982 -4.58 -3.43 -19.93
CA VAL A 982 -4.83 -3.34 -21.37
C VAL A 982 -3.60 -2.80 -22.08
N GLN A 983 -3.01 -3.60 -22.96
CA GLN A 983 -1.86 -3.23 -23.77
C GLN A 983 -2.32 -2.56 -25.07
N TYR A 984 -1.98 -1.29 -25.25
CA TYR A 984 -2.22 -0.57 -26.50
C TYR A 984 -1.06 -0.78 -27.48
N LEU A 985 -1.35 -1.34 -28.66
CA LEU A 985 -0.36 -1.55 -29.71
C LEU A 985 -0.31 -0.36 -30.69
N PRO A 986 0.89 0.02 -31.17
CA PRO A 986 1.02 1.02 -32.22
C PRO A 986 0.43 0.54 -33.55
N GLU A 987 0.00 1.47 -34.40
CA GLU A 987 -0.51 1.15 -35.74
C GLU A 987 0.54 0.42 -36.58
N VAL A 988 0.17 -0.71 -37.18
CA VAL A 988 1.03 -1.38 -38.17
C VAL A 988 1.03 -0.54 -39.44
N VAL A 989 2.17 0.05 -39.77
CA VAL A 989 2.34 0.94 -40.92
C VAL A 989 3.37 0.39 -41.90
N SER A 990 3.20 0.76 -43.17
CA SER A 990 4.14 0.41 -44.23
C SER A 990 4.83 1.65 -44.80
N SER A 991 6.10 1.51 -45.15
CA SER A 991 6.92 2.61 -45.69
C SER A 991 7.94 2.12 -46.72
N SER A 992 8.57 3.06 -47.42
CA SER A 992 9.62 2.81 -48.42
C SER A 992 9.26 1.80 -49.52
N PRO A 993 8.05 1.84 -50.12
CA PRO A 993 7.68 0.92 -51.19
C PRO A 993 8.59 1.13 -52.40
N THR A 994 9.23 0.06 -52.88
CA THR A 994 10.16 0.11 -54.00
C THR A 994 9.88 -1.04 -54.98
N GLU A 995 9.61 -0.70 -56.24
CA GLU A 995 9.49 -1.66 -57.34
C GLU A 995 10.83 -1.76 -58.10
N ASN A 996 11.25 -3.00 -58.40
CA ASN A 996 12.38 -3.27 -59.28
C ASN A 996 11.91 -4.05 -60.52
N CYS A 997 11.66 -3.29 -61.57
CA CYS A 997 11.23 -3.71 -62.90
C CYS A 997 12.10 -4.79 -63.57
N ALA A 998 13.42 -4.79 -63.31
CA ALA A 998 14.37 -5.69 -63.97
C ALA A 998 14.40 -7.05 -63.28
N ALA A 999 14.19 -7.06 -61.96
CA ALA A 999 14.11 -8.27 -61.15
C ALA A 999 12.68 -8.83 -61.04
N GLY A 1000 11.65 -8.07 -61.42
CA GLY A 1000 10.25 -8.48 -61.22
C GLY A 1000 9.84 -8.49 -59.74
N THR A 1001 10.36 -7.56 -58.94
CA THR A 1001 10.21 -7.58 -57.46
C THR A 1001 9.63 -6.29 -56.92
N PHE A 1002 9.00 -6.38 -55.75
CA PHE A 1002 8.54 -5.26 -54.92
C PHE A 1002 8.99 -5.47 -53.47
N THR A 1003 9.46 -4.42 -52.82
CA THR A 1003 9.86 -4.42 -51.40
C THR A 1003 9.12 -3.34 -50.64
N VAL A 1004 8.74 -3.61 -49.40
CA VAL A 1004 8.13 -2.64 -48.47
C VAL A 1004 8.68 -2.87 -47.06
N THR A 1005 8.89 -1.79 -46.31
CA THR A 1005 9.29 -1.85 -44.89
C THR A 1005 8.05 -1.80 -44.00
N ILE A 1006 7.95 -2.69 -43.02
CA ILE A 1006 6.81 -2.75 -42.08
C ILE A 1006 7.29 -2.31 -40.69
N ASN A 1007 6.50 -1.47 -40.01
CA ASN A 1007 6.78 -0.97 -38.66
C ASN A 1007 5.51 -1.01 -37.80
N GLY A 1008 5.65 -0.94 -36.48
CA GLY A 1008 4.52 -0.86 -35.53
C GLY A 1008 4.07 -2.21 -34.98
N GLY A 1009 2.81 -2.28 -34.52
CA GLY A 1009 2.22 -3.49 -33.93
C GLY A 1009 2.98 -4.04 -32.73
N LEU A 1010 2.71 -5.30 -32.39
CA LEU A 1010 3.40 -6.05 -31.34
C LEU A 1010 4.94 -6.14 -31.54
N PRO A 1011 5.47 -6.31 -32.77
CA PRO A 1011 6.92 -6.37 -33.04
C PRO A 1011 7.73 -5.18 -32.54
N GLU A 1012 7.12 -3.99 -32.41
CA GLU A 1012 7.78 -2.82 -31.85
C GLU A 1012 8.01 -2.93 -30.34
N LEU A 1013 7.18 -3.71 -29.63
CA LEU A 1013 7.26 -3.89 -28.18
C LEU A 1013 8.17 -5.04 -27.78
N ASP A 1014 7.97 -6.22 -28.37
CA ASP A 1014 8.57 -7.47 -27.90
C ASP A 1014 9.65 -8.03 -28.85
N GLY A 1015 9.84 -7.38 -30.00
CA GLY A 1015 10.78 -7.84 -31.04
C GLY A 1015 10.29 -9.06 -31.84
N SER A 1016 9.02 -9.45 -31.70
CA SER A 1016 8.38 -10.48 -32.53
C SER A 1016 8.37 -10.09 -34.01
N SER A 1017 7.93 -11.01 -34.89
CA SER A 1017 7.92 -10.78 -36.34
C SER A 1017 6.51 -10.61 -36.88
N PHE A 1018 6.36 -9.72 -37.86
CA PHE A 1018 5.23 -9.71 -38.77
C PHE A 1018 5.24 -10.97 -39.65
N THR A 1019 4.04 -11.40 -40.08
CA THR A 1019 3.82 -12.48 -41.03
C THR A 1019 2.99 -11.97 -42.21
N ALA A 1020 3.46 -12.22 -43.43
CA ALA A 1020 2.81 -11.86 -44.68
C ALA A 1020 2.04 -13.06 -45.28
N SER A 1021 0.85 -12.81 -45.80
CA SER A 1021 -0.05 -13.82 -46.37
C SER A 1021 -0.92 -13.27 -47.51
N ASN A 1022 -1.79 -14.12 -48.09
CA ASN A 1022 -2.80 -13.72 -49.09
C ASN A 1022 -2.25 -13.00 -50.34
N LEU A 1023 -1.07 -13.37 -50.83
CA LEU A 1023 -0.46 -12.74 -51.99
C LEU A 1023 -1.26 -12.93 -53.28
N LEU A 1024 -1.53 -11.81 -53.94
CA LEU A 1024 -2.03 -11.69 -55.30
C LEU A 1024 -1.05 -10.81 -56.10
N PRO A 1025 -0.89 -11.03 -57.42
CA PRO A 1025 -1.51 -12.08 -58.24
C PRO A 1025 -0.78 -13.43 -58.10
N ALA A 1026 -1.38 -14.51 -58.61
CA ALA A 1026 -0.79 -15.86 -58.56
C ALA A 1026 0.53 -16.02 -59.35
N THR A 1027 0.90 -15.03 -60.17
CA THR A 1027 2.20 -14.95 -60.85
C THR A 1027 3.33 -14.56 -59.90
N ALA A 1028 3.02 -13.98 -58.74
CA ALA A 1028 4.00 -13.55 -57.75
C ALA A 1028 4.19 -14.57 -56.62
N SER A 1029 5.34 -14.49 -55.93
CA SER A 1029 5.64 -15.26 -54.72
C SER A 1029 6.40 -14.42 -53.69
N PHE A 1030 6.25 -14.74 -52.40
CA PHE A 1030 7.07 -14.14 -51.35
C PHE A 1030 8.53 -14.60 -51.45
N VAL A 1031 9.47 -13.67 -51.27
CA VAL A 1031 10.89 -13.98 -51.02
C VAL A 1031 11.08 -14.31 -49.55
N ASN A 1032 10.41 -13.55 -48.68
CA ASN A 1032 10.28 -13.81 -47.25
C ASN A 1032 8.83 -13.54 -46.84
N THR A 1033 8.35 -14.32 -45.88
CA THR A 1033 7.01 -14.18 -45.31
C THR A 1033 7.04 -13.56 -43.91
N THR A 1034 8.22 -13.25 -43.36
CA THR A 1034 8.35 -12.64 -42.04
C THR A 1034 9.31 -11.46 -42.04
N ALA A 1035 9.07 -10.49 -41.15
CA ALA A 1035 9.93 -9.33 -40.94
C ALA A 1035 9.83 -8.84 -39.49
N ALA A 1036 10.93 -8.43 -38.88
CA ALA A 1036 10.92 -7.72 -37.59
C ALA A 1036 10.41 -6.27 -37.76
N ASN A 1037 10.23 -5.53 -36.67
CA ASN A 1037 9.96 -4.09 -36.71
C ASN A 1037 11.07 -3.35 -37.50
N GLY A 1038 10.70 -2.54 -38.49
CA GLY A 1038 11.62 -1.91 -39.43
C GLY A 1038 12.21 -2.84 -40.50
N GLY A 1039 11.74 -4.09 -40.56
CA GLY A 1039 12.15 -5.10 -41.53
C GLY A 1039 11.43 -4.99 -42.88
N ILE A 1040 11.97 -5.66 -43.89
CA ILE A 1040 11.46 -5.62 -45.27
C ILE A 1040 10.69 -6.90 -45.60
N ILE A 1041 9.49 -6.77 -46.18
CA ILE A 1041 8.81 -7.85 -46.92
C ILE A 1041 9.05 -7.66 -48.41
N GLN A 1042 9.51 -8.71 -49.08
CA GLN A 1042 9.78 -8.72 -50.52
C GLN A 1042 8.94 -9.76 -51.26
N ILE A 1043 8.34 -9.35 -52.38
CA ILE A 1043 7.70 -10.25 -53.36
C ILE A 1043 8.45 -10.24 -54.68
N THR A 1044 8.39 -11.35 -55.41
CA THR A 1044 9.03 -11.57 -56.71
C THR A 1044 8.05 -12.19 -57.71
N GLY A 1045 8.45 -12.32 -58.98
CA GLY A 1045 7.63 -12.92 -60.04
C GLY A 1045 6.59 -12.00 -60.67
N LEU A 1046 6.60 -10.70 -60.33
CA LEU A 1046 5.68 -9.72 -60.91
C LEU A 1046 5.92 -9.55 -62.42
N GLN A 1047 4.84 -9.62 -63.18
CA GLN A 1047 4.81 -9.42 -64.63
C GLN A 1047 4.28 -8.03 -64.98
N HIS A 1048 4.64 -7.54 -66.18
CA HIS A 1048 4.13 -6.25 -66.63
C HIS A 1048 2.60 -6.24 -66.68
N GLY A 1049 1.98 -5.29 -65.98
CA GLY A 1049 0.53 -5.14 -65.86
C GLY A 1049 -0.08 -5.76 -64.61
N ASP A 1050 0.71 -6.46 -63.78
CA ASP A 1050 0.24 -7.07 -62.54
C ASP A 1050 -0.14 -6.00 -61.50
N ASN A 1051 -1.35 -6.09 -60.94
CA ASN A 1051 -1.69 -5.43 -59.68
C ASN A 1051 -1.42 -6.43 -58.56
N TYR A 1052 -0.69 -6.00 -57.53
CA TYR A 1052 -0.35 -6.86 -56.40
C TYR A 1052 -1.01 -6.41 -55.11
N SER A 1053 -1.31 -7.39 -54.26
CA SER A 1053 -1.90 -7.21 -52.94
C SER A 1053 -1.43 -8.33 -52.01
N PHE A 1054 -1.12 -8.02 -50.77
CA PHE A 1054 -0.92 -9.03 -49.73
C PHE A 1054 -1.21 -8.44 -48.35
N ASP A 1055 -1.53 -9.31 -47.40
CA ASP A 1055 -1.79 -8.93 -46.02
C ASP A 1055 -0.53 -9.15 -45.18
N VAL A 1056 -0.32 -8.29 -44.20
CA VAL A 1056 0.72 -8.43 -43.18
C VAL A 1056 0.04 -8.28 -41.83
N ALA A 1057 0.28 -9.23 -40.92
CA ALA A 1057 -0.21 -9.17 -39.55
C ALA A 1057 0.93 -9.50 -38.58
N ASP A 1058 0.88 -8.97 -37.37
CA ASP A 1058 1.76 -9.43 -36.29
C ASP A 1058 1.22 -10.69 -35.59
N ALA A 1059 1.91 -11.13 -34.53
CA ALA A 1059 1.50 -12.27 -33.73
C ALA A 1059 0.21 -12.03 -32.92
N ASN A 1060 -0.20 -10.77 -32.70
CA ASN A 1060 -1.52 -10.43 -32.15
C ASN A 1060 -2.60 -10.30 -33.23
N GLY A 1061 -2.26 -10.54 -34.51
CA GLY A 1061 -3.22 -10.50 -35.61
C GLY A 1061 -3.52 -9.10 -36.13
N CYS A 1062 -2.78 -8.05 -35.73
CA CYS A 1062 -3.02 -6.67 -36.16
C CYS A 1062 -2.72 -6.49 -37.66
N PRO A 1063 -3.72 -6.27 -38.53
CA PRO A 1063 -3.52 -6.42 -39.97
C PRO A 1063 -3.26 -5.08 -40.67
N ILE A 1064 -2.41 -5.12 -41.71
CA ILE A 1064 -2.35 -4.12 -42.78
C ILE A 1064 -2.38 -4.82 -44.14
N THR A 1065 -3.12 -4.26 -45.10
CA THR A 1065 -3.10 -4.73 -46.50
C THR A 1065 -2.19 -3.83 -47.34
N ILE A 1066 -1.17 -4.43 -47.95
CA ILE A 1066 -0.28 -3.77 -48.90
C ILE A 1066 -0.83 -3.95 -50.30
N THR A 1067 -1.02 -2.85 -51.03
CA THR A 1067 -1.48 -2.88 -52.43
C THR A 1067 -0.60 -2.03 -53.32
N GLY A 1068 -0.44 -2.44 -54.59
CA GLY A 1068 0.31 -1.67 -55.57
C GLY A 1068 0.13 -2.18 -57.00
N GLY A 1069 0.79 -1.50 -57.93
CA GLY A 1069 0.68 -1.73 -59.37
C GLY A 1069 -0.23 -0.73 -60.11
N PRO A 1070 -0.38 -0.87 -61.44
CA PRO A 1070 0.12 -1.97 -62.25
C PRO A 1070 1.66 -1.97 -62.38
N PHE A 1071 2.29 -3.11 -62.10
CA PHE A 1071 3.74 -3.27 -62.15
C PHE A 1071 4.29 -3.04 -63.56
N THR A 1072 5.35 -2.26 -63.66
CA THR A 1072 6.02 -1.99 -64.94
C THR A 1072 7.31 -2.80 -65.06
N GLY A 1073 7.25 -3.93 -65.76
CA GLY A 1073 8.40 -4.79 -66.00
C GLY A 1073 9.40 -4.23 -67.03
N ALA A 1074 10.52 -4.93 -67.21
CA ALA A 1074 11.42 -4.67 -68.33
C ALA A 1074 10.73 -5.01 -69.67
N PRO A 1075 10.95 -4.20 -70.74
CA PRO A 1075 10.42 -4.52 -72.06
C PRO A 1075 11.04 -5.81 -72.59
N VAL A 1076 10.38 -6.47 -73.53
CA VAL A 1076 10.96 -7.60 -74.27
C VAL A 1076 11.30 -7.09 -75.65
N ALA A 1077 12.59 -6.99 -75.96
CA ALA A 1077 13.10 -6.51 -77.22
C ALA A 1077 13.22 -7.63 -78.25
N ASN A 1078 12.75 -7.40 -79.46
CA ASN A 1078 12.98 -8.27 -80.59
C ASN A 1078 13.45 -7.42 -81.77
N ALA A 1079 14.68 -7.65 -82.23
CA ALA A 1079 15.29 -6.91 -83.32
C ALA A 1079 14.85 -7.40 -84.73
N GLY A 1080 13.96 -8.39 -84.80
CA GLY A 1080 13.53 -9.02 -86.04
C GLY A 1080 14.49 -10.15 -86.48
N GLN A 1081 14.26 -10.68 -87.68
CA GLN A 1081 15.07 -11.77 -88.22
C GLN A 1081 16.28 -11.25 -89.01
N ALA A 1082 17.38 -12.01 -88.98
CA ALA A 1082 18.54 -11.72 -89.81
C ALA A 1082 18.18 -11.85 -91.30
N ASP A 1083 18.72 -10.95 -92.12
CA ASP A 1083 18.36 -10.88 -93.55
C ASP A 1083 19.52 -10.34 -94.40
N THR A 1084 19.37 -10.45 -95.72
CA THR A 1084 20.32 -9.93 -96.72
C THR A 1084 19.61 -8.96 -97.67
N SER A 1085 20.08 -7.71 -97.70
CA SER A 1085 19.64 -6.70 -98.67
C SER A 1085 20.54 -6.68 -99.91
N CYS A 1086 19.93 -6.63 -101.09
CA CYS A 1086 20.61 -6.43 -102.37
C CYS A 1086 20.87 -4.94 -102.70
N THR A 1087 20.57 -4.05 -101.76
CA THR A 1087 20.90 -2.63 -101.78
C THR A 1087 21.66 -2.24 -100.51
N LEU A 1088 22.09 -0.98 -100.43
CA LEU A 1088 22.70 -0.41 -99.22
C LEU A 1088 21.66 0.15 -98.22
N THR A 1089 20.38 -0.20 -98.38
CA THR A 1089 19.29 0.18 -97.48
C THR A 1089 18.44 -1.04 -97.10
N TYR A 1090 17.89 -1.07 -95.89
CA TYR A 1090 17.03 -2.16 -95.41
C TYR A 1090 16.03 -1.64 -94.39
N THR A 1091 14.74 -1.94 -94.56
CA THR A 1091 13.70 -1.59 -93.58
C THR A 1091 13.69 -2.65 -92.48
N LEU A 1092 14.00 -2.23 -91.26
CA LEU A 1092 14.01 -3.11 -90.10
C LEU A 1092 12.57 -3.48 -89.70
N ASN A 1093 12.44 -4.53 -88.89
CA ASN A 1093 11.15 -4.98 -88.37
C ASN A 1093 11.31 -5.46 -86.93
N ALA A 1094 11.65 -4.53 -86.05
CA ALA A 1094 11.69 -4.80 -84.62
C ALA A 1094 10.29 -4.75 -84.00
N SER A 1095 10.17 -5.32 -82.81
CA SER A 1095 9.03 -5.14 -81.93
C SER A 1095 9.49 -4.98 -80.47
N LEU A 1096 8.63 -4.35 -79.67
CA LEU A 1096 8.73 -4.29 -78.22
C LEU A 1096 7.41 -4.77 -77.62
N SER A 1097 7.47 -5.45 -76.48
CA SER A 1097 6.26 -5.75 -75.71
C SER A 1097 5.58 -4.48 -75.18
N HIS A 1098 6.36 -3.50 -74.73
CA HIS A 1098 5.94 -2.18 -74.23
C HIS A 1098 7.16 -1.23 -74.14
N GLY A 1099 6.94 0.03 -73.75
CA GLY A 1099 8.00 1.04 -73.64
C GLY A 1099 8.38 1.70 -74.96
N THR A 1100 9.55 2.35 -75.00
CA THR A 1100 10.12 2.97 -76.21
C THR A 1100 11.37 2.24 -76.65
N GLY A 1101 11.69 2.29 -77.94
CA GLY A 1101 12.83 1.59 -78.50
C GLY A 1101 13.81 2.50 -79.21
N ALA A 1102 15.07 2.08 -79.26
CA ALA A 1102 16.12 2.77 -79.98
C ALA A 1102 17.06 1.78 -80.67
N TRP A 1103 17.34 2.03 -81.94
CA TRP A 1103 18.35 1.36 -82.74
C TRP A 1103 19.73 1.94 -82.49
N THR A 1104 20.70 1.07 -82.28
CA THR A 1104 22.12 1.40 -82.31
C THR A 1104 22.87 0.47 -83.27
N GLY A 1105 23.95 0.98 -83.86
CA GLY A 1105 24.75 0.23 -84.82
C GLY A 1105 26.14 0.84 -85.01
N PRO A 1106 27.02 0.16 -85.75
CA PRO A 1106 28.37 0.66 -86.06
C PRO A 1106 28.34 2.00 -86.82
N ALA A 1107 29.43 2.77 -86.75
CA ALA A 1107 29.50 4.15 -87.27
C ALA A 1107 29.16 4.33 -88.77
N ASN A 1108 29.20 3.26 -89.55
CA ASN A 1108 28.90 3.25 -90.98
C ASN A 1108 27.43 2.88 -91.31
N ILE A 1109 26.59 2.70 -90.28
CA ILE A 1109 25.13 2.52 -90.39
C ILE A 1109 24.44 3.79 -89.88
N SER A 1110 23.52 4.34 -90.66
CA SER A 1110 22.58 5.37 -90.21
C SER A 1110 21.15 4.86 -90.26
N PHE A 1111 20.30 5.35 -89.36
CA PHE A 1111 18.88 5.01 -89.31
C PHE A 1111 18.05 6.21 -89.73
N SER A 1112 17.00 5.99 -90.52
CA SER A 1112 16.08 7.07 -90.93
C SER A 1112 15.42 7.75 -89.72
N ASP A 1113 15.09 6.96 -88.70
CA ASP A 1113 14.65 7.37 -87.37
C ASP A 1113 15.06 6.24 -86.43
N ALA A 1114 16.07 6.47 -85.58
CA ALA A 1114 16.57 5.43 -84.69
C ALA A 1114 15.53 4.96 -83.66
N THR A 1115 14.45 5.71 -83.41
CA THR A 1115 13.41 5.33 -82.44
C THR A 1115 12.25 4.53 -83.05
N SER A 1116 12.22 4.39 -84.37
CA SER A 1116 11.18 3.64 -85.07
C SER A 1116 11.53 2.14 -85.16
N PRO A 1117 10.64 1.22 -84.78
CA PRO A 1117 10.86 -0.22 -84.95
C PRO A 1117 11.01 -0.64 -86.42
N THR A 1118 10.50 0.18 -87.35
CA THR A 1118 10.59 -0.03 -88.80
C THR A 1118 11.56 0.94 -89.50
N ALA A 1119 12.56 1.43 -88.75
CA ALA A 1119 13.58 2.31 -89.30
C ALA A 1119 14.28 1.70 -90.51
N THR A 1120 14.55 2.52 -91.53
CA THR A 1120 15.42 2.11 -92.63
C THR A 1120 16.87 2.29 -92.20
N ALA A 1121 17.59 1.17 -92.04
CA ALA A 1121 19.04 1.17 -91.87
C ALA A 1121 19.73 1.37 -93.23
N THR A 1122 20.67 2.30 -93.29
CA THR A 1122 21.45 2.62 -94.49
C THR A 1122 22.92 2.39 -94.19
N SER A 1123 23.58 1.55 -94.99
CA SER A 1123 25.03 1.32 -94.91
C SER A 1123 25.78 2.12 -95.96
N THR A 1124 26.95 2.68 -95.62
CA THR A 1124 27.83 3.31 -96.62
C THR A 1124 28.68 2.31 -97.41
N THR A 1125 28.75 1.06 -96.95
CA THR A 1125 29.58 -0.02 -97.53
C THR A 1125 28.86 -1.36 -97.49
N THR A 1126 29.27 -2.30 -98.34
CA THR A 1126 28.79 -3.68 -98.26
C THR A 1126 29.40 -4.40 -97.05
N GLY A 1127 28.64 -5.33 -96.46
CA GLY A 1127 29.06 -6.06 -95.27
C GLY A 1127 27.88 -6.54 -94.42
N THR A 1128 28.16 -7.41 -93.44
CA THR A 1128 27.19 -7.82 -92.42
C THR A 1128 27.39 -6.96 -91.17
N TYR A 1129 26.32 -6.34 -90.71
CA TYR A 1129 26.34 -5.48 -89.52
C TYR A 1129 25.35 -5.99 -88.47
N THR A 1130 25.81 -6.03 -87.23
CA THR A 1130 24.97 -6.30 -86.06
C THR A 1130 24.34 -4.99 -85.61
N LEU A 1131 23.01 -4.93 -85.67
CA LEU A 1131 22.20 -3.80 -85.24
C LEU A 1131 21.50 -4.20 -83.94
N THR A 1132 21.47 -3.30 -82.96
CA THR A 1132 20.88 -3.57 -81.65
C THR A 1132 19.63 -2.74 -81.47
N TRP A 1133 18.51 -3.39 -81.19
CA TRP A 1133 17.27 -2.75 -80.77
C TRP A 1133 17.18 -2.80 -79.25
N THR A 1134 17.27 -1.65 -78.60
CA THR A 1134 17.17 -1.53 -77.14
C THR A 1134 15.81 -0.96 -76.77
N GLY A 1135 15.01 -1.70 -76.03
CA GLY A 1135 13.78 -1.23 -75.42
C GLY A 1135 14.04 -0.65 -74.03
N THR A 1136 13.34 0.41 -73.66
CA THR A 1136 13.34 0.99 -72.30
C THR A 1136 11.89 1.25 -71.86
N SER A 1137 11.48 0.73 -70.70
CA SER A 1137 10.16 1.01 -70.10
C SER A 1137 10.25 2.08 -68.99
N LEU A 1138 11.31 2.05 -68.19
CA LEU A 1138 11.66 3.01 -67.13
C LEU A 1138 13.20 3.09 -66.99
N PRO A 1139 13.77 4.12 -66.33
CA PRO A 1139 15.22 4.21 -66.12
C PRO A 1139 15.77 2.97 -65.40
N GLY A 1140 16.73 2.28 -66.03
CA GLY A 1140 17.29 1.01 -65.53
C GLY A 1140 16.54 -0.25 -65.95
N CYS A 1141 15.38 -0.11 -66.60
CA CYS A 1141 14.53 -1.21 -67.08
C CYS A 1141 14.67 -1.34 -68.60
N THR A 1142 15.75 -1.97 -69.04
CA THR A 1142 16.08 -2.11 -70.46
C THR A 1142 16.23 -3.56 -70.86
N ASP A 1143 15.80 -3.89 -72.08
CA ASP A 1143 16.13 -5.13 -72.75
C ASP A 1143 16.65 -4.83 -74.15
N ALA A 1144 17.53 -5.69 -74.66
CA ALA A 1144 18.16 -5.47 -75.95
C ALA A 1144 18.22 -6.76 -76.76
N ALA A 1145 17.83 -6.67 -78.02
CA ALA A 1145 18.00 -7.73 -78.98
C ALA A 1145 18.88 -7.26 -80.14
N THR A 1146 19.59 -8.20 -80.76
CA THR A 1146 20.46 -7.92 -81.91
C THR A 1146 19.97 -8.63 -83.15
N VAL A 1147 20.13 -8.00 -84.31
CA VAL A 1147 19.88 -8.61 -85.62
C VAL A 1147 21.08 -8.36 -86.54
N ASN A 1148 21.42 -9.36 -87.36
CA ASN A 1148 22.48 -9.23 -88.36
C ASN A 1148 21.87 -8.97 -89.73
N ILE A 1149 22.17 -7.81 -90.34
CA ILE A 1149 21.74 -7.47 -91.70
C ILE A 1149 22.95 -7.42 -92.63
N THR A 1150 22.90 -8.15 -93.72
CA THR A 1150 23.95 -8.18 -94.74
C THR A 1150 23.59 -7.29 -95.92
N PHE A 1151 24.33 -6.20 -96.14
CA PHE A 1151 24.12 -5.30 -97.28
C PHE A 1151 25.06 -5.66 -98.41
N THR A 1152 24.52 -5.88 -99.60
CA THR A 1152 25.28 -6.17 -100.82
C THR A 1152 24.93 -5.17 -101.90
N GLN A 1153 25.90 -4.81 -102.75
CA GLN A 1153 25.68 -3.94 -103.89
C GLN A 1153 25.78 -4.82 -105.14
N MET A 1154 24.66 -5.07 -105.82
CA MET A 1154 24.70 -5.77 -107.09
C MET A 1154 25.41 -4.90 -108.13
N SER A 1155 26.44 -5.44 -108.78
CA SER A 1155 27.08 -4.78 -109.92
C SER A 1155 26.05 -4.62 -111.04
N THR A 1156 25.79 -3.38 -111.45
CA THR A 1156 25.03 -3.09 -112.68
C THR A 1156 25.77 -3.54 -113.92
#